data_AF-A0A6I0EMT0-F1
#
_entry.id   AF-A0A6I0EMT0-F1
#
_cell.length_a   1.000
_cell.length_b   1.000
_cell.length_c   1.000
_cell.angle_alpha   90.00
_cell.angle_beta   90.00
_cell.angle_gamma   90.00
#
_symmetry.space_group_name_H-M   'P 1'
#
loop_
_entity.id
_entity.type
_entity.pdbx_description
1 polymer ?
#
loop_
_entity_poly.entity_id
_entity_poly.type
_entity_poly.pdbx_seq_one_letter_code
_entity_poly.pdbx_strand_id
1 'polypeptide(L)'
;MHEQRLLREQQNSLTSRESALKERLAALDARSGELDARETAIQQRALETEERDVAFHGREKELTARAAALERDQLAATRERELLDARRRELQADAAELETARRALEEQTRAAATAAAEQARDAEARARDVEKRLRALDAREKRLDARQEALDAALKELESARARFESETAAKEEALAERLRELTELKEGSQADQDRLRNGFAEIEKVRAELKERDAALKTEQRRLEEERRAFETQVRKQQEFVDNLGSAEKDLLAREARLQEQSAQLAAREAECASRADDLAAQEKSLAARLAELNPRAAELDAAEARLADRAAAIEAQTAALVEREQKSAAAARELEARERELVRARQQFEQTARQDAVNVEAQRADLAERLAHLERREADLLDVQGQIDAAQRRLADVERAAETKTRALKADRDAFEQTRAAFEQTLRSDRAALAARHAELDEQTRLLDDREARLAARQEDAARAEAELRERETHARARLDELAAKDRDVRAAQERLNHEQAQLEQRAAQLDQRRQELDELADQIDRLKAQSSAKEESLASNASSIQKTQRELQKALKEAGARARELDDRKQALENRERQIADADAELASRKRQLEELEASFNSARRTAEETEARLQQQWVALDRARQEFEDRQKHVQSESEKHRLELDALREQIYATREELEAQRSALGASSGELRERAALVDQQQRELAEHQRQLDAQRQRLEAYKAELDARQSALDGAGAQADQTRAEAEQQLRALREELETRQRALDEQLETSRAELDALRDELQAERAAFLAEREQTFASPAKTAAPATAADDAEASLLCGLAIAEFWRNFVVPEDTPAVANPASTDNLDAEDSAGDLAESSAVTDPLAEFDAPAAESGDAAREDEALEQDDDQIAALRRAAAAARAEIEATRNGEDVLPTTPLNLQPTPTIDNAAPAAEETAPAAPRRPEDENPALIESLDQDARERLKALRRINPHRTLSELIELVKQESRAKGDSSRKKSWWKR
;
A
#
# COMPACT_ATOMS: atom_id res chain seq x y z
N MET A 1 -201.03 -104.75 122.23
CA MET A 1 -200.37 -103.70 123.04
C MET A 1 -198.84 -103.75 123.00
N HIS A 2 -198.15 -104.91 123.01
CA HIS A 2 -196.68 -104.92 123.11
C HIS A 2 -195.96 -104.63 121.77
N GLU A 3 -196.34 -105.30 120.67
CA GLU A 3 -195.61 -105.22 119.39
C GLU A 3 -195.70 -103.87 118.65
N GLN A 4 -196.67 -103.01 118.99
CA GLN A 4 -196.74 -101.64 118.45
C GLN A 4 -195.55 -100.75 118.87
N ARG A 5 -194.72 -101.16 119.84
CA ARG A 5 -193.41 -100.50 120.08
C ARG A 5 -192.36 -100.90 119.04
N LEU A 6 -192.28 -102.19 118.69
CA LEU A 6 -191.23 -102.75 117.83
C LEU A 6 -191.25 -102.11 116.42
N LEU A 7 -192.44 -101.84 115.88
CA LEU A 7 -192.62 -101.14 114.61
C LEU A 7 -192.07 -99.71 114.61
N ARG A 8 -192.15 -98.98 115.72
CA ARG A 8 -191.61 -97.61 115.83
C ARG A 8 -190.08 -97.60 115.93
N GLU A 9 -189.50 -98.57 116.62
CA GLU A 9 -188.03 -98.71 116.70
C GLU A 9 -187.43 -99.07 115.34
N GLN A 10 -188.10 -99.92 114.54
CA GLN A 10 -187.67 -100.20 113.17
C GLN A 10 -187.83 -99.00 112.23
N GLN A 11 -188.89 -98.18 112.37
CA GLN A 11 -189.04 -96.95 111.58
C GLN A 11 -187.92 -95.93 111.87
N ASN A 12 -187.56 -95.72 113.15
CA ASN A 12 -186.47 -94.82 113.52
C ASN A 12 -185.09 -95.30 113.03
N SER A 13 -184.88 -96.62 112.97
CA SER A 13 -183.66 -97.22 112.41
C SER A 13 -183.53 -96.98 110.90
N LEU A 14 -184.63 -97.04 110.16
CA LEU A 14 -184.65 -96.79 108.71
C LEU A 14 -184.38 -95.33 108.38
N THR A 15 -185.02 -94.37 109.06
CA THR A 15 -184.80 -92.93 108.80
C THR A 15 -183.35 -92.49 109.09
N SER A 16 -182.72 -93.04 110.13
CA SER A 16 -181.30 -92.80 110.44
C SER A 16 -180.34 -93.39 109.39
N ARG A 17 -180.70 -94.50 108.75
CA ARG A 17 -179.94 -95.04 107.60
C ARG A 17 -180.16 -94.23 106.33
N GLU A 18 -181.35 -93.71 106.12
CA GLU A 18 -181.69 -92.91 104.94
C GLU A 18 -180.95 -91.55 104.94
N SER A 19 -180.78 -90.90 106.10
CA SER A 19 -179.96 -89.68 106.22
C SER A 19 -178.48 -89.96 105.94
N ALA A 20 -177.92 -91.02 106.54
CA ALA A 20 -176.52 -91.39 106.34
C ALA A 20 -176.19 -91.79 104.89
N LEU A 21 -177.17 -92.32 104.14
CA LEU A 21 -177.03 -92.58 102.70
C LEU A 21 -177.10 -91.30 101.86
N LYS A 22 -177.92 -90.32 102.24
CA LYS A 22 -177.99 -89.01 101.57
C LYS A 22 -176.71 -88.19 101.78
N GLU A 23 -176.13 -88.21 102.98
CA GLU A 23 -174.81 -87.62 103.23
C GLU A 23 -173.70 -88.30 102.40
N ARG A 24 -173.73 -89.64 102.28
CA ARG A 24 -172.78 -90.38 101.45
C ARG A 24 -172.91 -90.08 99.95
N LEU A 25 -174.12 -89.86 99.45
CA LEU A 25 -174.35 -89.41 98.07
C LEU A 25 -173.79 -88.00 97.85
N ALA A 26 -174.14 -87.03 98.70
CA ALA A 26 -173.59 -85.67 98.60
C ALA A 26 -172.05 -85.64 98.67
N ALA A 27 -171.45 -86.49 99.49
CA ALA A 27 -169.99 -86.63 99.59
C ALA A 27 -169.36 -87.33 98.35
N LEU A 28 -170.11 -88.15 97.62
CA LEU A 28 -169.66 -88.73 96.35
C LEU A 28 -169.80 -87.73 95.20
N ASP A 29 -170.92 -86.99 95.13
CA ASP A 29 -171.15 -85.95 94.12
C ASP A 29 -170.10 -84.82 94.22
N ALA A 30 -169.82 -84.36 95.44
CA ALA A 30 -168.73 -83.39 95.69
C ALA A 30 -167.36 -83.94 95.25
N ARG A 31 -167.12 -85.24 95.43
CA ARG A 31 -165.87 -85.89 95.03
C ARG A 31 -165.79 -86.16 93.52
N SER A 32 -166.92 -86.27 92.82
CA SER A 32 -166.97 -86.22 91.35
C SER A 32 -166.54 -84.84 90.86
N GLY A 33 -167.13 -83.77 91.41
CA GLY A 33 -166.74 -82.40 91.07
C GLY A 33 -165.25 -82.08 91.34
N GLU A 34 -164.66 -82.64 92.40
CA GLU A 34 -163.21 -82.56 92.63
C GLU A 34 -162.38 -83.30 91.57
N LEU A 35 -162.88 -84.39 90.99
CA LEU A 35 -162.19 -85.13 89.93
C LEU A 35 -162.33 -84.42 88.58
N ASP A 36 -163.52 -83.94 88.24
CA ASP A 36 -163.79 -83.16 87.02
C ASP A 36 -162.93 -81.87 86.99
N ALA A 37 -162.79 -81.20 88.15
CA ALA A 37 -161.91 -80.04 88.33
C ALA A 37 -160.40 -80.38 88.23
N ARG A 38 -160.00 -81.62 88.55
CA ARG A 38 -158.61 -82.08 88.38
C ARG A 38 -158.33 -82.50 86.94
N GLU A 39 -159.28 -83.15 86.28
CA GLU A 39 -159.12 -83.53 84.87
C GLU A 39 -159.00 -82.31 83.97
N THR A 40 -159.87 -81.31 84.14
CA THR A 40 -159.75 -80.02 83.43
C THR A 40 -158.43 -79.29 83.72
N ALA A 41 -157.94 -79.31 84.96
CA ALA A 41 -156.63 -78.74 85.30
C ALA A 41 -155.44 -79.53 84.70
N ILE A 42 -155.57 -80.84 84.48
CA ILE A 42 -154.58 -81.67 83.79
C ILE A 42 -154.60 -81.37 82.28
N GLN A 43 -155.78 -81.26 81.67
CA GLN A 43 -155.94 -80.89 80.26
C GLN A 43 -155.36 -79.49 79.95
N GLN A 44 -155.58 -78.51 80.84
CA GLN A 44 -154.94 -77.18 80.72
C GLN A 44 -153.40 -77.27 80.77
N ARG A 45 -152.84 -78.10 81.66
CA ARG A 45 -151.38 -78.30 81.73
C ARG A 45 -150.80 -79.03 80.51
N ALA A 46 -151.56 -79.94 79.89
CA ALA A 46 -151.15 -80.59 78.65
C ALA A 46 -151.03 -79.58 77.51
N LEU A 47 -152.01 -78.68 77.36
CA LEU A 47 -151.96 -77.58 76.41
C LEU A 47 -150.80 -76.62 76.69
N GLU A 48 -150.55 -76.25 77.96
CA GLU A 48 -149.35 -75.46 78.32
C GLU A 48 -148.03 -76.14 77.93
N THR A 49 -147.95 -77.48 77.96
CA THR A 49 -146.75 -78.19 77.50
C THR A 49 -146.63 -78.23 75.97
N GLU A 50 -147.73 -78.43 75.24
CA GLU A 50 -147.71 -78.36 73.77
C GLU A 50 -147.35 -76.95 73.26
N GLU A 51 -147.88 -75.89 73.88
CA GLU A 51 -147.50 -74.51 73.58
C GLU A 51 -146.01 -74.25 73.86
N ARG A 52 -145.46 -74.80 74.95
CA ARG A 52 -144.02 -74.70 75.27
C ARG A 52 -143.17 -75.45 74.27
N ASP A 53 -143.55 -76.65 73.86
CA ASP A 53 -142.79 -77.45 72.90
C ASP A 53 -142.81 -76.82 71.49
N VAL A 54 -143.94 -76.25 71.07
CA VAL A 54 -144.02 -75.41 69.86
C VAL A 54 -143.11 -74.18 69.97
N ALA A 55 -143.07 -73.51 71.12
CA ALA A 55 -142.18 -72.37 71.36
C ALA A 55 -140.69 -72.77 71.41
N PHE A 56 -140.35 -73.94 71.95
CA PHE A 56 -138.99 -74.48 71.92
C PHE A 56 -138.56 -74.83 70.50
N HIS A 57 -139.40 -75.53 69.72
CA HIS A 57 -139.11 -75.87 68.33
C HIS A 57 -139.09 -74.62 67.41
N GLY A 58 -139.82 -73.56 67.77
CA GLY A 58 -139.68 -72.23 67.17
C GLY A 58 -138.31 -71.61 67.44
N ARG A 59 -137.85 -71.61 68.70
CA ARG A 59 -136.51 -71.13 69.09
C ARG A 59 -135.38 -71.98 68.49
N GLU A 60 -135.56 -73.28 68.35
CA GLU A 60 -134.63 -74.18 67.68
C GLU A 60 -134.47 -73.79 66.19
N LYS A 61 -135.58 -73.45 65.51
CA LYS A 61 -135.55 -72.91 64.14
C LYS A 61 -134.90 -71.53 64.06
N GLU A 62 -135.11 -70.65 65.04
CA GLU A 62 -134.39 -69.37 65.11
C GLU A 62 -132.88 -69.56 65.34
N LEU A 63 -132.49 -70.48 66.22
CA LEU A 63 -131.08 -70.74 66.54
C LEU A 63 -130.34 -71.41 65.37
N THR A 64 -130.97 -72.36 64.69
CA THR A 64 -130.41 -72.97 63.47
C THR A 64 -130.35 -71.97 62.30
N ALA A 65 -131.35 -71.09 62.15
CA ALA A 65 -131.28 -69.99 61.18
C ALA A 65 -130.16 -68.98 61.51
N ARG A 66 -129.94 -68.66 62.79
CA ARG A 66 -128.82 -67.80 63.24
C ARG A 66 -127.46 -68.47 63.06
N ALA A 67 -127.34 -69.77 63.30
CA ALA A 67 -126.11 -70.52 63.04
C ALA A 67 -125.78 -70.49 61.53
N ALA A 68 -126.76 -70.80 60.66
CA ALA A 68 -126.59 -70.75 59.22
C ALA A 68 -126.34 -69.33 58.68
N ALA A 69 -126.76 -68.27 59.39
CA ALA A 69 -126.37 -66.90 59.09
C ALA A 69 -124.90 -66.63 59.46
N LEU A 70 -124.49 -66.97 60.69
CA LEU A 70 -123.11 -66.81 61.16
C LEU A 70 -122.10 -67.60 60.32
N GLU A 71 -122.45 -68.79 59.83
CA GLU A 71 -121.61 -69.55 58.89
C GLU A 71 -121.44 -68.83 57.55
N ARG A 72 -122.49 -68.18 57.03
CA ARG A 72 -122.40 -67.36 55.80
C ARG A 72 -121.55 -66.11 56.03
N ASP A 73 -121.71 -65.45 57.16
CA ASP A 73 -120.93 -64.27 57.53
C ASP A 73 -119.44 -64.62 57.73
N GLN A 74 -119.14 -65.78 58.33
CA GLN A 74 -117.78 -66.32 58.41
C GLN A 74 -117.20 -66.63 57.02
N LEU A 75 -117.96 -67.28 56.14
CA LEU A 75 -117.53 -67.58 54.76
C LEU A 75 -117.38 -66.33 53.89
N ALA A 76 -118.15 -65.27 54.16
CA ALA A 76 -117.95 -63.95 53.56
C ALA A 76 -116.64 -63.32 54.07
N ALA A 77 -116.44 -63.29 55.39
CA ALA A 77 -115.24 -62.72 56.01
C ALA A 77 -113.94 -63.48 55.64
N THR A 78 -113.97 -64.79 55.38
CA THR A 78 -112.80 -65.50 54.85
C THR A 78 -112.52 -65.11 53.40
N ARG A 79 -113.54 -65.01 52.54
CA ARG A 79 -113.38 -64.57 51.15
C ARG A 79 -112.89 -63.12 51.04
N GLU A 80 -113.38 -62.23 51.90
CA GLU A 80 -112.87 -60.85 51.99
C GLU A 80 -111.40 -60.81 52.40
N ARG A 81 -110.98 -61.64 53.36
CA ARG A 81 -109.56 -61.77 53.74
C ARG A 81 -108.71 -62.33 52.61
N GLU A 82 -109.18 -63.36 51.91
CA GLU A 82 -108.49 -63.94 50.74
C GLU A 82 -108.32 -62.90 49.62
N LEU A 83 -109.36 -62.10 49.34
CA LEU A 83 -109.31 -60.99 48.38
C LEU A 83 -108.37 -59.86 48.83
N LEU A 84 -108.36 -59.51 50.12
CA LEU A 84 -107.45 -58.50 50.68
C LEU A 84 -105.99 -58.97 50.68
N ASP A 85 -105.71 -60.23 50.98
CA ASP A 85 -104.36 -60.80 50.90
C ASP A 85 -103.90 -60.98 49.44
N ALA A 86 -104.80 -61.31 48.52
CA ALA A 86 -104.51 -61.29 47.08
C ALA A 86 -104.17 -59.86 46.62
N ARG A 87 -105.01 -58.87 46.94
CA ARG A 87 -104.78 -57.46 46.59
C ARG A 87 -103.52 -56.88 47.24
N ARG A 88 -103.16 -57.36 48.44
CA ARG A 88 -101.91 -57.01 49.11
C ARG A 88 -100.69 -57.58 48.37
N ARG A 89 -100.77 -58.80 47.83
CA ARG A 89 -99.70 -59.40 47.01
C ARG A 89 -99.55 -58.68 45.67
N GLU A 90 -100.65 -58.31 45.02
CA GLU A 90 -100.64 -57.44 43.83
C GLU A 90 -99.90 -56.13 44.13
N LEU A 91 -100.33 -55.39 45.16
CA LEU A 91 -99.68 -54.12 45.53
C LEU A 91 -98.21 -54.28 45.98
N GLN A 92 -97.79 -55.46 46.43
CA GLN A 92 -96.38 -55.78 46.71
C GLN A 92 -95.58 -56.09 45.45
N ALA A 93 -96.19 -56.70 44.44
CA ALA A 93 -95.59 -56.86 43.11
C ALA A 93 -95.48 -55.49 42.40
N ASP A 94 -96.58 -54.72 42.35
CA ASP A 94 -96.62 -53.35 41.82
C ASP A 94 -95.51 -52.47 42.45
N ALA A 95 -95.32 -52.56 43.77
CA ALA A 95 -94.28 -51.81 44.46
C ALA A 95 -92.84 -52.26 44.09
N ALA A 96 -92.62 -53.56 43.84
CA ALA A 96 -91.33 -54.09 43.40
C ALA A 96 -91.03 -53.75 41.93
N GLU A 97 -92.05 -53.74 41.07
CA GLU A 97 -91.96 -53.25 39.69
C GLU A 97 -91.69 -51.75 39.65
N LEU A 98 -92.34 -50.96 40.52
CA LEU A 98 -92.06 -49.53 40.65
C LEU A 98 -90.66 -49.24 41.22
N GLU A 99 -90.15 -50.05 42.17
CA GLU A 99 -88.77 -49.91 42.62
C GLU A 99 -87.74 -50.29 41.56
N THR A 100 -87.97 -51.35 40.78
CA THR A 100 -87.06 -51.73 39.69
C THR A 100 -87.09 -50.73 38.53
N ALA A 101 -88.28 -50.27 38.14
CA ALA A 101 -88.45 -49.18 37.17
C ALA A 101 -87.80 -47.88 37.64
N ARG A 102 -87.93 -47.53 38.93
CA ARG A 102 -87.24 -46.37 39.52
C ARG A 102 -85.73 -46.52 39.49
N ARG A 103 -85.17 -47.68 39.86
CA ARG A 103 -83.72 -47.93 39.81
C ARG A 103 -83.19 -47.86 38.37
N ALA A 104 -83.92 -48.42 37.41
CA ALA A 104 -83.60 -48.29 35.99
C ALA A 104 -83.64 -46.83 35.51
N LEU A 105 -84.58 -46.01 35.99
CA LEU A 105 -84.64 -44.58 35.69
C LEU A 105 -83.49 -43.79 36.35
N GLU A 106 -83.14 -44.11 37.60
CA GLU A 106 -81.98 -43.51 38.29
C GLU A 106 -80.66 -43.90 37.62
N GLU A 107 -80.57 -45.10 37.03
CA GLU A 107 -79.41 -45.55 36.25
C GLU A 107 -79.36 -44.91 34.86
N GLN A 108 -80.48 -44.83 34.15
CA GLN A 108 -80.60 -44.12 32.87
C GLN A 108 -80.29 -42.63 33.01
N THR A 109 -80.76 -41.98 34.07
CA THR A 109 -80.47 -40.55 34.31
C THR A 109 -79.02 -40.31 34.70
N ARG A 110 -78.38 -41.23 35.44
CA ARG A 110 -76.92 -41.19 35.67
C ARG A 110 -76.13 -41.37 34.38
N ALA A 111 -76.49 -42.35 33.54
CA ALA A 111 -75.85 -42.60 32.25
C ALA A 111 -76.01 -41.40 31.29
N ALA A 112 -77.19 -40.79 31.26
CA ALA A 112 -77.44 -39.56 30.51
C ALA A 112 -76.64 -38.36 31.05
N ALA A 113 -76.49 -38.24 32.38
CA ALA A 113 -75.69 -37.19 33.00
C ALA A 113 -74.18 -37.37 32.73
N THR A 114 -73.65 -38.61 32.74
CA THR A 114 -72.26 -38.88 32.35
C THR A 114 -72.03 -38.61 30.87
N ALA A 115 -72.92 -39.08 29.99
CA ALA A 115 -72.82 -38.81 28.55
C ALA A 115 -72.90 -37.31 28.24
N ALA A 116 -73.77 -36.55 28.92
CA ALA A 116 -73.84 -35.10 28.78
C ALA A 116 -72.57 -34.39 29.30
N ALA A 117 -71.99 -34.86 30.42
CA ALA A 117 -70.72 -34.33 30.93
C ALA A 117 -69.53 -34.64 30.02
N GLU A 118 -69.53 -35.80 29.36
CA GLU A 118 -68.53 -36.16 28.36
C GLU A 118 -68.70 -35.33 27.08
N GLN A 119 -69.92 -35.19 26.56
CA GLN A 119 -70.22 -34.30 25.43
C GLN A 119 -69.85 -32.84 25.71
N ALA A 120 -70.06 -32.35 26.94
CA ALA A 120 -69.63 -31.01 27.35
C ALA A 120 -68.10 -30.86 27.35
N ARG A 121 -67.35 -31.85 27.87
CA ARG A 121 -65.88 -31.88 27.80
C ARG A 121 -65.37 -31.96 26.37
N ASP A 122 -66.03 -32.74 25.52
CA ASP A 122 -65.68 -32.86 24.10
C ASP A 122 -65.96 -31.56 23.34
N ALA A 123 -67.05 -30.85 23.67
CA ALA A 123 -67.35 -29.52 23.16
C ALA A 123 -66.33 -28.47 23.64
N GLU A 124 -65.94 -28.48 24.91
CA GLU A 124 -64.86 -27.62 25.42
C GLU A 124 -63.51 -27.92 24.74
N ALA A 125 -63.16 -29.19 24.53
CA ALA A 125 -61.94 -29.58 23.84
C ALA A 125 -61.92 -29.06 22.39
N ARG A 126 -63.04 -29.22 21.66
CA ARG A 126 -63.23 -28.67 20.32
C ARG A 126 -63.17 -27.13 20.32
N ALA A 127 -63.78 -26.47 21.29
CA ALA A 127 -63.74 -25.01 21.42
C ALA A 127 -62.31 -24.49 21.64
N ARG A 128 -61.52 -25.16 22.49
CA ARG A 128 -60.10 -24.84 22.72
C ARG A 128 -59.23 -25.12 21.48
N ASP A 129 -59.57 -26.12 20.65
CA ASP A 129 -58.87 -26.34 19.39
C ASP A 129 -59.24 -25.29 18.32
N VAL A 130 -60.52 -24.89 18.25
CA VAL A 130 -60.96 -23.76 17.41
C VAL A 130 -60.28 -22.46 17.85
N GLU A 131 -60.15 -22.19 19.16
CA GLU A 131 -59.44 -21.03 19.68
C GLU A 131 -57.94 -21.05 19.29
N LYS A 132 -57.27 -22.21 19.36
CA LYS A 132 -55.90 -22.38 18.86
C LYS A 132 -55.81 -22.12 17.36
N ARG A 133 -56.75 -22.63 16.57
CA ARG A 133 -56.81 -22.41 15.11
C ARG A 133 -57.01 -20.93 14.78
N LEU A 134 -57.89 -20.23 15.49
CA LEU A 134 -58.10 -18.79 15.34
C LEU A 134 -56.81 -18.02 15.67
N ARG A 135 -56.17 -18.27 16.81
CA ARG A 135 -54.86 -17.65 17.14
C ARG A 135 -53.76 -17.96 16.12
N ALA A 136 -53.78 -19.14 15.50
CA ALA A 136 -52.86 -19.49 14.42
C ALA A 136 -53.21 -18.81 13.07
N LEU A 137 -54.48 -18.49 12.84
CA LEU A 137 -54.95 -17.70 11.70
C LEU A 137 -54.60 -16.22 11.89
N ASP A 138 -54.89 -15.60 13.05
CA ASP A 138 -54.42 -14.25 13.42
C ASP A 138 -52.89 -14.10 13.22
N ALA A 139 -52.12 -15.11 13.65
CA ALA A 139 -50.67 -15.12 13.52
C ALA A 139 -50.19 -15.36 12.08
N ARG A 140 -51.05 -15.89 11.20
CA ARG A 140 -50.81 -16.03 9.75
C ARG A 140 -51.21 -14.76 9.00
N GLU A 141 -52.32 -14.14 9.37
CA GLU A 141 -52.81 -12.85 8.85
C GLU A 141 -51.75 -11.77 9.07
N LYS A 142 -51.29 -11.56 10.31
CA LYS A 142 -50.20 -10.63 10.64
C LYS A 142 -48.87 -10.91 9.91
N ARG A 143 -48.64 -12.15 9.46
CA ARG A 143 -47.47 -12.54 8.62
C ARG A 143 -47.71 -12.30 7.13
N LEU A 144 -48.97 -12.26 6.68
CA LEU A 144 -49.35 -11.84 5.33
C LEU A 144 -49.35 -10.31 5.24
N ASP A 145 -49.89 -9.61 6.24
CA ASP A 145 -49.86 -8.14 6.35
C ASP A 145 -48.42 -7.62 6.28
N ALA A 146 -47.54 -8.09 7.17
CA ALA A 146 -46.12 -7.71 7.18
C ALA A 146 -45.37 -8.12 5.89
N ARG A 147 -45.86 -9.14 5.17
CA ARG A 147 -45.33 -9.52 3.85
C ARG A 147 -45.85 -8.61 2.74
N GLN A 148 -47.09 -8.11 2.83
CA GLN A 148 -47.64 -7.12 1.92
C GLN A 148 -46.94 -5.76 2.12
N GLU A 149 -46.74 -5.31 3.37
CA GLU A 149 -45.94 -4.12 3.68
C GLU A 149 -44.51 -4.22 3.12
N ALA A 150 -43.86 -5.39 3.24
CA ALA A 150 -42.54 -5.63 2.67
C ALA A 150 -42.54 -5.67 1.13
N LEU A 151 -43.59 -6.18 0.50
CA LEU A 151 -43.76 -6.16 -0.96
C LEU A 151 -44.04 -4.73 -1.47
N ASP A 152 -44.87 -3.96 -0.78
CA ASP A 152 -45.16 -2.56 -1.11
C ASP A 152 -43.94 -1.65 -0.90
N ALA A 153 -43.07 -1.98 0.06
CA ALA A 153 -41.77 -1.34 0.21
C ALA A 153 -40.82 -1.69 -0.96
N ALA A 154 -40.71 -2.98 -1.30
CA ALA A 154 -39.91 -3.43 -2.44
C ALA A 154 -40.40 -2.88 -3.78
N LEU A 155 -41.72 -2.74 -3.98
CA LEU A 155 -42.31 -2.09 -5.16
C LEU A 155 -41.90 -0.61 -5.22
N LYS A 156 -41.96 0.13 -4.12
CA LYS A 156 -41.50 1.54 -4.07
C LYS A 156 -40.00 1.68 -4.32
N GLU A 157 -39.18 0.74 -3.84
CA GLU A 157 -37.76 0.72 -4.18
C GLU A 157 -37.54 0.44 -5.67
N LEU A 158 -38.25 -0.53 -6.26
CA LEU A 158 -38.20 -0.82 -7.70
C LEU A 158 -38.71 0.33 -8.56
N GLU A 159 -39.77 1.03 -8.15
CA GLU A 159 -40.26 2.27 -8.79
C GLU A 159 -39.19 3.38 -8.72
N SER A 160 -38.54 3.55 -7.56
CA SER A 160 -37.46 4.54 -7.41
C SER A 160 -36.21 4.19 -8.22
N ALA A 161 -35.87 2.90 -8.33
CA ALA A 161 -34.77 2.41 -9.15
C ALA A 161 -35.10 2.57 -10.65
N ARG A 162 -36.33 2.25 -11.05
CA ARG A 162 -36.83 2.49 -12.41
C ARG A 162 -36.77 3.97 -12.76
N ALA A 163 -37.23 4.87 -11.89
CA ALA A 163 -37.16 6.31 -12.12
C ALA A 163 -35.71 6.83 -12.25
N ARG A 164 -34.75 6.25 -11.51
CA ARG A 164 -33.32 6.52 -11.69
C ARG A 164 -32.82 6.02 -13.06
N PHE A 165 -33.16 4.79 -13.44
CA PHE A 165 -32.79 4.24 -14.75
C PHE A 165 -33.39 5.06 -15.90
N GLU A 166 -34.66 5.45 -15.83
CA GLU A 166 -35.33 6.29 -16.83
C GLU A 166 -34.69 7.70 -16.90
N SER A 167 -34.30 8.28 -15.77
CA SER A 167 -33.54 9.53 -15.72
C SER A 167 -32.12 9.39 -16.27
N GLU A 168 -31.44 8.26 -16.03
CA GLU A 168 -30.12 7.98 -16.57
C GLU A 168 -30.15 7.70 -18.07
N THR A 169 -31.17 7.00 -18.58
CA THR A 169 -31.33 6.80 -20.03
C THR A 169 -31.67 8.11 -20.73
N ALA A 170 -32.56 8.92 -20.17
CA ALA A 170 -32.87 10.25 -20.72
C ALA A 170 -31.61 11.14 -20.77
N ALA A 171 -30.82 11.20 -19.69
CA ALA A 171 -29.58 11.96 -19.67
C ALA A 171 -28.51 11.43 -20.66
N LYS A 172 -28.46 10.10 -20.88
CA LYS A 172 -27.56 9.49 -21.88
C LYS A 172 -28.05 9.71 -23.31
N GLU A 173 -29.35 9.71 -23.55
CA GLU A 173 -29.96 10.06 -24.84
C GLU A 173 -29.77 11.54 -25.17
N GLU A 174 -29.91 12.43 -24.19
CA GLU A 174 -29.64 13.87 -24.33
C GLU A 174 -28.16 14.15 -24.61
N ALA A 175 -27.24 13.54 -23.85
CA ALA A 175 -25.81 13.63 -24.10
C ALA A 175 -25.38 13.02 -25.46
N LEU A 176 -26.05 11.96 -25.93
CA LEU A 176 -25.83 11.42 -27.28
C LEU A 176 -26.39 12.35 -28.35
N ALA A 177 -27.54 12.99 -28.13
CA ALA A 177 -28.10 13.97 -29.05
C ALA A 177 -27.25 15.25 -29.14
N GLU A 178 -26.68 15.69 -28.01
CA GLU A 178 -25.73 16.80 -27.96
C GLU A 178 -24.42 16.46 -28.68
N ARG A 179 -23.84 15.29 -28.40
CA ARG A 179 -22.61 14.82 -29.08
C ARG A 179 -22.81 14.56 -30.58
N LEU A 180 -24.04 14.24 -31.01
CA LEU A 180 -24.41 14.20 -32.43
C LEU A 180 -24.49 15.61 -33.05
N ARG A 181 -24.94 16.64 -32.31
CA ARG A 181 -24.89 18.04 -32.76
C ARG A 181 -23.43 18.52 -32.91
N GLU A 182 -22.59 18.26 -31.91
CA GLU A 182 -21.14 18.54 -31.97
C GLU A 182 -20.51 17.90 -33.22
N LEU A 183 -20.81 16.64 -33.51
CA LEU A 183 -20.31 15.93 -34.68
C LEU A 183 -20.86 16.50 -36.01
N THR A 184 -22.09 17.03 -36.05
CA THR A 184 -22.58 17.75 -37.24
C THR A 184 -21.93 19.12 -37.40
N GLU A 185 -21.74 19.88 -36.32
CA GLU A 185 -21.09 21.20 -36.36
C GLU A 185 -19.60 21.08 -36.73
N LEU A 186 -18.89 20.09 -36.19
CA LEU A 186 -17.51 19.75 -36.59
C LEU A 186 -17.41 19.31 -38.05
N LYS A 187 -18.43 18.60 -38.57
CA LYS A 187 -18.48 18.20 -39.97
C LYS A 187 -18.74 19.40 -40.88
N GLU A 188 -19.68 20.28 -40.52
CA GLU A 188 -19.96 21.51 -41.28
C GLU A 188 -18.78 22.48 -41.24
N GLY A 189 -18.10 22.62 -40.09
CA GLY A 189 -16.84 23.36 -39.96
C GLY A 189 -15.72 22.77 -40.82
N SER A 190 -15.53 21.45 -40.79
CA SER A 190 -14.56 20.74 -41.64
C SER A 190 -14.85 20.92 -43.13
N GLN A 191 -16.11 20.89 -43.55
CA GLN A 191 -16.51 21.19 -44.93
C GLN A 191 -16.28 22.68 -45.29
N ALA A 192 -16.55 23.61 -44.38
CA ALA A 192 -16.27 25.03 -44.57
C ALA A 192 -14.76 25.31 -44.69
N ASP A 193 -13.92 24.61 -43.92
CA ASP A 193 -12.46 24.68 -44.03
C ASP A 193 -11.93 23.98 -45.30
N GLN A 194 -12.57 22.89 -45.74
CA GLN A 194 -12.27 22.26 -47.02
C GLN A 194 -12.58 23.21 -48.21
N ASP A 195 -13.70 23.94 -48.17
CA ASP A 195 -14.02 24.95 -49.18
C ASP A 195 -13.16 26.22 -49.07
N ARG A 196 -12.76 26.65 -47.85
CA ARG A 196 -11.74 27.70 -47.65
C ARG A 196 -10.40 27.32 -48.27
N LEU A 197 -9.92 26.09 -48.03
CA LEU A 197 -8.71 25.56 -48.66
C LEU A 197 -8.84 25.51 -50.17
N ARG A 198 -9.99 25.06 -50.69
CA ARG A 198 -10.27 25.01 -52.14
C ARG A 198 -10.24 26.39 -52.79
N ASN A 199 -10.81 27.39 -52.14
CA ASN A 199 -10.76 28.79 -52.58
C ASN A 199 -9.33 29.35 -52.47
N GLY A 200 -8.61 29.07 -51.39
CA GLY A 200 -7.20 29.45 -51.22
C GLY A 200 -6.30 28.85 -52.29
N PHE A 201 -6.49 27.58 -52.68
CA PHE A 201 -5.77 26.98 -53.81
C PHE A 201 -6.10 27.65 -55.16
N ALA A 202 -7.35 28.09 -55.36
CA ALA A 202 -7.73 28.84 -56.55
C ALA A 202 -7.11 30.25 -56.59
N GLU A 203 -7.02 30.93 -55.44
CA GLU A 203 -6.30 32.21 -55.30
C GLU A 203 -4.79 32.03 -55.51
N ILE A 204 -4.19 30.96 -54.98
CA ILE A 204 -2.78 30.63 -55.18
C ILE A 204 -2.48 30.40 -56.67
N GLU A 205 -3.29 29.62 -57.40
CA GLU A 205 -3.09 29.45 -58.85
C GLU A 205 -3.34 30.74 -59.65
N LYS A 206 -4.26 31.60 -59.21
CA LYS A 206 -4.44 32.95 -59.79
C LYS A 206 -3.20 33.82 -59.61
N VAL A 207 -2.64 33.89 -58.39
CA VAL A 207 -1.37 34.58 -58.10
C VAL A 207 -0.21 33.95 -58.88
N ARG A 208 -0.20 32.62 -59.06
CA ARG A 208 0.79 31.89 -59.86
C ARG A 208 0.71 32.21 -61.35
N ALA A 209 -0.48 32.51 -61.88
CA ALA A 209 -0.67 33.02 -63.22
C ALA A 209 -0.18 34.48 -63.35
N GLU A 210 -0.58 35.36 -62.43
CA GLU A 210 -0.12 36.77 -62.39
C GLU A 210 1.39 36.90 -62.21
N LEU A 211 2.04 35.96 -61.50
CA LEU A 211 3.50 35.88 -61.39
C LEU A 211 4.14 35.45 -62.71
N LYS A 212 3.60 34.45 -63.43
CA LYS A 212 4.09 34.06 -64.76
C LYS A 212 4.00 35.20 -65.78
N GLU A 213 2.93 36.00 -65.71
CA GLU A 213 2.75 37.18 -66.55
C GLU A 213 3.74 38.30 -66.20
N ARG A 214 3.96 38.57 -64.90
CA ARG A 214 5.03 39.48 -64.44
C ARG A 214 6.42 39.01 -64.87
N ASP A 215 6.69 37.71 -64.82
CA ASP A 215 7.95 37.12 -65.28
C ASP A 215 8.19 37.34 -66.78
N ALA A 216 7.13 37.25 -67.58
CA ALA A 216 7.18 37.57 -69.02
C ALA A 216 7.41 39.06 -69.26
N ALA A 217 6.74 39.95 -68.51
CA ALA A 217 6.94 41.40 -68.58
C ALA A 217 8.37 41.81 -68.19
N LEU A 218 8.92 41.24 -67.10
CA LEU A 218 10.30 41.47 -66.67
C LEU A 218 11.31 40.98 -67.72
N LYS A 219 11.07 39.84 -68.38
CA LYS A 219 11.91 39.33 -69.48
C LYS A 219 11.86 40.21 -70.74
N THR A 220 10.77 40.93 -70.99
CA THR A 220 10.72 41.92 -72.09
C THR A 220 11.38 43.25 -71.74
N GLU A 221 11.21 43.76 -70.51
CA GLU A 221 11.94 44.95 -70.07
C GLU A 221 13.46 44.68 -69.89
N GLN A 222 13.88 43.46 -69.52
CA GLN A 222 15.29 43.07 -69.57
C GLN A 222 15.88 43.17 -70.98
N ARG A 223 15.20 42.64 -72.00
CA ARG A 223 15.65 42.76 -73.41
C ARG A 223 15.73 44.20 -73.86
N ARG A 224 14.75 45.02 -73.49
CA ARG A 224 14.75 46.46 -73.76
C ARG A 224 15.94 47.16 -73.11
N LEU A 225 16.22 46.87 -71.83
CA LEU A 225 17.39 47.42 -71.13
C LEU A 225 18.71 46.92 -71.72
N GLU A 226 18.78 45.70 -72.25
CA GLU A 226 19.94 45.22 -73.03
C GLU A 226 20.10 45.97 -74.35
N GLU A 227 19.02 46.30 -75.05
CA GLU A 227 19.03 47.10 -76.28
C GLU A 227 19.41 48.56 -76.01
N GLU A 228 18.85 49.18 -74.98
CA GLU A 228 19.22 50.52 -74.50
C GLU A 228 20.70 50.55 -74.04
N ARG A 229 21.18 49.49 -73.36
CA ARG A 229 22.60 49.33 -72.98
C ARG A 229 23.52 49.21 -74.20
N ARG A 230 23.14 48.45 -75.24
CA ARG A 230 23.89 48.34 -76.50
C ARG A 230 23.93 49.66 -77.28
N ALA A 231 22.83 50.43 -77.25
CA ALA A 231 22.81 51.78 -77.81
C ALA A 231 23.77 52.70 -77.04
N PHE A 232 23.81 52.61 -75.71
CA PHE A 232 24.73 53.38 -74.86
C PHE A 232 26.21 52.98 -75.10
N GLU A 233 26.52 51.69 -75.21
CA GLU A 233 27.87 51.20 -75.58
C GLU A 233 28.29 51.71 -76.97
N THR A 234 27.36 51.78 -77.92
CA THR A 234 27.59 52.36 -79.26
C THR A 234 27.85 53.87 -79.18
N GLN A 235 27.21 54.58 -78.25
CA GLN A 235 27.43 56.01 -78.02
C GLN A 235 28.76 56.30 -77.31
N VAL A 236 29.16 55.47 -76.34
CA VAL A 236 30.50 55.49 -75.74
C VAL A 236 31.58 55.24 -76.80
N ARG A 237 31.36 54.31 -77.74
CA ARG A 237 32.30 54.05 -78.84
C ARG A 237 32.52 55.28 -79.73
N LYS A 238 31.46 56.02 -80.06
CA LYS A 238 31.53 57.31 -80.78
C LYS A 238 32.23 58.42 -79.99
N GLN A 239 32.10 58.42 -78.66
CA GLN A 239 32.87 59.33 -77.81
C GLN A 239 34.35 58.95 -77.76
N GLN A 240 34.68 57.65 -77.77
CA GLN A 240 36.06 57.18 -77.87
C GLN A 240 36.70 57.58 -79.20
N GLU A 241 35.99 57.41 -80.33
CA GLU A 241 36.40 57.92 -81.64
C GLU A 241 36.64 59.46 -81.63
N PHE A 242 35.89 60.21 -80.82
CA PHE A 242 36.08 61.65 -80.64
C PHE A 242 37.35 61.97 -79.82
N VAL A 243 37.67 61.15 -78.81
CA VAL A 243 38.92 61.25 -78.03
C VAL A 243 40.14 60.91 -78.89
N ASP A 244 40.05 59.87 -79.73
CA ASP A 244 41.14 59.49 -80.64
C ASP A 244 41.43 60.60 -81.69
N ASN A 245 40.39 61.33 -82.12
CA ASN A 245 40.52 62.52 -82.98
C ASN A 245 41.04 63.77 -82.25
N LEU A 246 40.91 63.85 -80.92
CA LEU A 246 41.58 64.89 -80.12
C LEU A 246 43.07 64.53 -79.93
N GLY A 247 43.39 63.25 -79.72
CA GLY A 247 44.77 62.73 -79.61
C GLY A 247 45.57 62.73 -80.92
N SER A 248 44.95 63.01 -82.07
CA SER A 248 45.65 63.35 -83.32
C SER A 248 45.93 64.86 -83.40
N ALA A 249 44.97 65.71 -83.06
CA ALA A 249 45.15 67.17 -83.00
C ALA A 249 46.21 67.60 -81.97
N GLU A 250 46.33 66.88 -80.85
CA GLU A 250 47.40 67.08 -79.85
C GLU A 250 48.80 66.82 -80.42
N LYS A 251 48.95 65.79 -81.27
CA LYS A 251 50.23 65.47 -81.95
C LYS A 251 50.62 66.54 -82.97
N ASP A 252 49.65 67.13 -83.67
CA ASP A 252 49.88 68.27 -84.56
C ASP A 252 50.29 69.56 -83.81
N LEU A 253 49.89 69.71 -82.54
CA LEU A 253 50.34 70.80 -81.67
C LEU A 253 51.76 70.56 -81.15
N LEU A 254 52.07 69.36 -80.67
CA LEU A 254 53.44 68.98 -80.27
C LEU A 254 54.45 69.12 -81.44
N ALA A 255 54.02 68.79 -82.66
CA ALA A 255 54.81 69.00 -83.88
C ALA A 255 55.03 70.49 -84.26
N ARG A 256 54.21 71.42 -83.73
CA ARG A 256 54.44 72.87 -83.81
C ARG A 256 55.36 73.37 -82.70
N GLU A 257 55.22 72.82 -81.48
CA GLU A 257 56.04 73.20 -80.33
C GLU A 257 57.53 72.87 -80.53
N ALA A 258 57.84 71.68 -81.07
CA ALA A 258 59.20 71.28 -81.42
C ALA A 258 59.90 72.27 -82.38
N ARG A 259 59.16 72.85 -83.33
CA ARG A 259 59.68 73.84 -84.29
C ARG A 259 59.98 75.21 -83.67
N LEU A 260 59.40 75.52 -82.51
CA LEU A 260 59.73 76.74 -81.75
C LEU A 260 60.95 76.52 -80.86
N GLN A 261 61.11 75.32 -80.30
CA GLN A 261 62.30 74.96 -79.52
C GLN A 261 63.58 74.96 -80.39
N GLU A 262 63.50 74.48 -81.63
CA GLU A 262 64.61 74.53 -82.60
C GLU A 262 65.07 75.99 -82.90
N GLN A 263 64.14 76.96 -82.90
CA GLN A 263 64.48 78.38 -83.09
C GLN A 263 65.15 79.01 -81.87
N SER A 264 64.84 78.56 -80.65
CA SER A 264 65.50 79.06 -79.43
C SER A 264 66.94 78.54 -79.28
N ALA A 265 67.20 77.29 -79.67
CA ALA A 265 68.54 76.69 -79.63
C ALA A 265 69.56 77.45 -80.52
N GLN A 266 69.10 77.98 -81.67
CA GLN A 266 69.94 78.73 -82.61
C GLN A 266 70.37 80.12 -82.10
N LEU A 267 69.73 80.65 -81.05
CA LEU A 267 70.12 81.90 -80.40
C LEU A 267 71.15 81.66 -79.28
N ALA A 268 70.90 80.69 -78.40
CA ALA A 268 71.81 80.36 -77.29
C ALA A 268 73.23 79.97 -77.76
N ALA A 269 73.33 79.33 -78.93
CA ALA A 269 74.61 78.93 -79.52
C ALA A 269 75.55 80.11 -79.89
N ARG A 270 75.08 81.36 -79.88
CA ARG A 270 75.90 82.55 -80.20
C ARG A 270 76.45 83.31 -78.99
N GLU A 271 75.99 83.03 -77.77
CA GLU A 271 76.44 83.77 -76.58
C GLU A 271 77.61 83.07 -75.86
N ALA A 272 77.69 81.74 -75.93
CA ALA A 272 78.71 80.95 -75.24
C ALA A 272 80.13 81.02 -75.87
N GLU A 273 80.26 81.36 -77.15
CA GLU A 273 81.55 81.31 -77.87
C GLU A 273 82.50 82.49 -77.52
N CYS A 274 82.00 83.54 -76.87
CA CYS A 274 82.75 84.78 -76.63
C CYS A 274 83.41 84.91 -75.25
N ALA A 275 83.16 83.99 -74.30
CA ALA A 275 83.52 84.16 -72.89
C ALA A 275 84.68 83.25 -72.43
N SER A 276 85.89 83.47 -72.97
CA SER A 276 87.20 83.18 -72.34
C SER A 276 87.26 81.98 -71.37
N ARG A 277 87.72 80.78 -71.74
CA ARG A 277 88.75 80.42 -72.74
C ARG A 277 90.09 81.15 -72.56
N ALA A 278 90.41 81.56 -71.34
CA ALA A 278 91.65 82.26 -71.00
C ALA A 278 92.40 81.62 -69.82
N ASP A 279 92.30 82.16 -68.60
CA ASP A 279 93.51 82.27 -67.76
C ASP A 279 93.73 81.18 -66.68
N ASP A 280 92.70 80.75 -65.94
CA ASP A 280 92.93 80.14 -64.60
C ASP A 280 93.33 78.65 -64.56
N LEU A 281 93.27 77.92 -65.68
CA LEU A 281 93.61 76.49 -65.71
C LEU A 281 95.11 76.19 -65.52
N ALA A 282 95.99 77.19 -65.63
CA ALA A 282 97.42 76.98 -65.82
C ALA A 282 98.30 77.01 -64.54
N ALA A 283 97.78 77.50 -63.41
CA ALA A 283 98.62 77.92 -62.28
C ALA A 283 98.79 76.89 -61.14
N GLN A 284 97.74 76.11 -60.81
CA GLN A 284 97.70 75.40 -59.52
C GLN A 284 98.41 74.04 -59.49
N GLU A 285 98.47 73.32 -60.62
CA GLU A 285 98.97 71.92 -60.64
C GLU A 285 100.44 71.77 -60.22
N LYS A 286 101.31 72.74 -60.56
CA LYS A 286 102.75 72.64 -60.30
C LYS A 286 103.15 72.65 -58.83
N SER A 287 102.27 73.09 -57.92
CA SER A 287 102.60 73.19 -56.48
C SER A 287 102.38 71.89 -55.69
N LEU A 288 101.65 70.91 -56.22
CA LEU A 288 101.26 69.71 -55.46
C LEU A 288 102.25 68.54 -55.63
N ALA A 289 102.90 68.42 -56.80
CA ALA A 289 103.81 67.32 -57.11
C ALA A 289 104.99 67.16 -56.12
N ALA A 290 105.46 68.27 -55.52
CA ALA A 290 106.63 68.26 -54.64
C ALA A 290 106.37 67.66 -53.23
N ARG A 291 105.12 67.54 -52.79
CA ARG A 291 104.77 67.06 -51.43
C ARG A 291 104.54 65.55 -51.33
N LEU A 292 104.49 64.83 -52.45
CA LEU A 292 104.18 63.39 -52.48
C LEU A 292 105.38 62.48 -52.16
N ALA A 293 106.62 62.99 -52.19
CA ALA A 293 107.83 62.18 -52.03
C ALA A 293 108.17 61.79 -50.57
N GLU A 294 107.59 62.47 -49.57
CA GLU A 294 108.08 62.42 -48.18
C GLU A 294 107.21 61.53 -47.24
N LEU A 295 106.09 61.00 -47.72
CA LEU A 295 105.11 60.26 -46.90
C LEU A 295 105.30 58.72 -46.87
N ASN A 296 106.07 58.15 -47.81
CA ASN A 296 106.16 56.69 -47.98
C ASN A 296 106.54 55.85 -46.74
N PRO A 297 107.45 56.25 -45.82
CA PRO A 297 107.77 55.39 -44.68
C PRO A 297 106.67 55.31 -43.61
N ARG A 298 105.69 56.23 -43.60
CA ARG A 298 104.60 56.23 -42.61
C ARG A 298 103.40 55.34 -42.96
N ALA A 299 103.27 54.90 -44.20
CA ALA A 299 102.21 53.98 -44.60
C ALA A 299 102.41 52.59 -43.96
N ALA A 300 103.61 52.02 -44.07
CA ALA A 300 103.92 50.68 -43.58
C ALA A 300 103.78 50.51 -42.06
N GLU A 301 103.93 51.59 -41.27
CA GLU A 301 103.69 51.56 -39.82
C GLU A 301 102.19 51.60 -39.47
N LEU A 302 101.35 52.17 -40.34
CA LEU A 302 99.89 52.16 -40.20
C LEU A 302 99.31 50.79 -40.60
N ASP A 303 99.72 50.23 -41.74
CA ASP A 303 99.27 48.91 -42.20
C ASP A 303 99.48 47.82 -41.12
N ALA A 304 100.64 47.86 -40.45
CA ALA A 304 101.00 46.93 -39.38
C ALA A 304 100.25 47.17 -38.05
N ALA A 305 99.69 48.36 -37.84
CA ALA A 305 98.81 48.67 -36.71
C ALA A 305 97.35 48.29 -37.02
N GLU A 306 96.91 48.52 -38.25
CA GLU A 306 95.55 48.22 -38.73
C GLU A 306 95.27 46.71 -38.73
N ALA A 307 96.23 45.89 -39.20
CA ALA A 307 96.14 44.43 -39.10
C ALA A 307 95.94 43.93 -37.65
N ARG A 308 96.69 44.49 -36.69
CA ARG A 308 96.57 44.13 -35.26
C ARG A 308 95.28 44.61 -34.60
N LEU A 309 94.61 45.61 -35.18
CA LEU A 309 93.28 46.04 -34.78
C LEU A 309 92.20 45.16 -35.43
N ALA A 310 92.38 44.72 -36.67
CA ALA A 310 91.50 43.76 -37.34
C ALA A 310 91.46 42.41 -36.62
N ASP A 311 92.62 41.84 -36.26
CA ASP A 311 92.71 40.59 -35.48
C ASP A 311 91.98 40.70 -34.13
N ARG A 312 92.09 41.87 -33.47
CA ARG A 312 91.39 42.15 -32.21
C ARG A 312 89.89 42.38 -32.40
N ALA A 313 89.47 43.01 -33.49
CA ALA A 313 88.06 43.17 -33.82
C ALA A 313 87.41 41.80 -34.06
N ALA A 314 88.01 40.95 -34.91
CA ALA A 314 87.53 39.59 -35.17
C ALA A 314 87.47 38.73 -33.89
N ALA A 315 88.46 38.85 -32.99
CA ALA A 315 88.44 38.16 -31.70
C ALA A 315 87.31 38.65 -30.76
N ILE A 316 86.99 39.95 -30.77
CA ILE A 316 85.88 40.53 -30.00
C ILE A 316 84.54 40.13 -30.63
N GLU A 317 84.40 40.19 -31.95
CA GLU A 317 83.20 39.76 -32.68
C GLU A 317 82.89 38.30 -32.39
N ALA A 318 83.88 37.40 -32.46
CA ALA A 318 83.73 35.99 -32.10
C ALA A 318 83.27 35.80 -30.63
N GLN A 319 83.79 36.59 -29.69
CA GLN A 319 83.34 36.57 -28.29
C GLN A 319 81.90 37.09 -28.13
N THR A 320 81.51 38.15 -28.85
CA THR A 320 80.12 38.64 -28.82
C THR A 320 79.14 37.65 -29.45
N ALA A 321 79.52 36.97 -30.54
CA ALA A 321 78.69 35.92 -31.15
C ALA A 321 78.47 34.75 -30.18
N ALA A 322 79.53 34.27 -29.51
CA ALA A 322 79.43 33.22 -28.49
C ALA A 322 78.59 33.62 -27.26
N LEU A 323 78.63 34.90 -26.86
CA LEU A 323 77.77 35.43 -25.80
C LEU A 323 76.30 35.50 -26.24
N VAL A 324 76.01 36.00 -27.45
CA VAL A 324 74.64 36.04 -28.00
C VAL A 324 74.06 34.63 -28.16
N GLU A 325 74.86 33.65 -28.61
CA GLU A 325 74.42 32.25 -28.69
C GLU A 325 74.12 31.67 -27.29
N ARG A 326 74.93 32.01 -26.28
CA ARG A 326 74.70 31.62 -24.88
C ARG A 326 73.46 32.29 -24.28
N GLU A 327 73.21 33.56 -24.58
CA GLU A 327 71.99 34.26 -24.18
C GLU A 327 70.76 33.62 -24.83
N GLN A 328 70.79 33.35 -26.15
CA GLN A 328 69.70 32.65 -26.86
C GLN A 328 69.41 31.27 -26.26
N LYS A 329 70.45 30.48 -25.95
CA LYS A 329 70.32 29.18 -25.27
C LYS A 329 69.71 29.32 -23.87
N SER A 330 70.09 30.34 -23.10
CA SER A 330 69.49 30.62 -21.79
C SER A 330 68.03 31.09 -21.88
N ALA A 331 67.67 31.89 -22.89
CA ALA A 331 66.31 32.35 -23.13
C ALA A 331 65.39 31.22 -23.64
N ALA A 332 65.93 30.26 -24.40
CA ALA A 332 65.22 29.03 -24.75
C ALA A 332 64.90 28.19 -23.51
N ALA A 333 65.91 27.94 -22.66
CA ALA A 333 65.72 27.19 -21.41
C ALA A 333 64.72 27.89 -20.44
N ALA A 334 64.74 29.22 -20.35
CA ALA A 334 63.78 29.98 -19.55
C ALA A 334 62.34 29.81 -20.07
N ARG A 335 62.13 29.86 -21.40
CA ARG A 335 60.81 29.63 -22.02
C ARG A 335 60.32 28.20 -21.83
N GLU A 336 61.23 27.22 -21.85
CA GLU A 336 60.91 25.82 -21.58
C GLU A 336 60.50 25.59 -20.12
N LEU A 337 61.17 26.27 -19.17
CA LEU A 337 60.78 26.27 -17.76
C LEU A 337 59.41 26.95 -17.55
N GLU A 338 59.15 28.10 -18.17
CA GLU A 338 57.82 28.73 -18.15
C GLU A 338 56.72 27.82 -18.74
N ALA A 339 57.03 27.05 -19.79
CA ALA A 339 56.09 26.10 -20.37
C ALA A 339 55.78 24.96 -19.38
N ARG A 340 56.81 24.37 -18.78
CA ARG A 340 56.68 23.31 -17.77
C ARG A 340 55.95 23.80 -16.50
N GLU A 341 56.17 25.05 -16.04
CA GLU A 341 55.37 25.63 -14.96
C GLU A 341 53.88 25.75 -15.34
N ARG A 342 53.57 26.23 -16.56
CA ARG A 342 52.18 26.34 -17.04
C ARG A 342 51.52 24.97 -17.18
N GLU A 343 52.27 23.94 -17.55
CA GLU A 343 51.81 22.54 -17.59
C GLU A 343 51.56 21.98 -16.19
N LEU A 344 52.48 22.19 -15.24
CA LEU A 344 52.30 21.78 -13.83
C LEU A 344 51.12 22.49 -13.16
N VAL A 345 50.90 23.79 -13.44
CA VAL A 345 49.72 24.53 -12.97
C VAL A 345 48.43 23.97 -13.57
N ARG A 346 48.42 23.63 -14.87
CA ARG A 346 47.26 22.98 -15.52
C ARG A 346 46.99 21.59 -14.94
N ALA A 347 48.01 20.75 -14.80
CA ALA A 347 47.89 19.41 -14.21
C ALA A 347 47.38 19.47 -12.77
N ARG A 348 47.86 20.44 -11.97
CA ARG A 348 47.33 20.70 -10.62
C ARG A 348 45.87 21.16 -10.63
N GLN A 349 45.49 22.05 -11.54
CA GLN A 349 44.10 22.49 -11.68
C GLN A 349 43.18 21.34 -12.12
N GLN A 350 43.66 20.42 -12.97
CA GLN A 350 42.94 19.20 -13.34
C GLN A 350 42.78 18.26 -12.14
N PHE A 351 43.83 18.02 -11.35
CA PHE A 351 43.73 17.23 -10.10
C PHE A 351 42.82 17.87 -9.04
N GLU A 352 42.83 19.20 -8.91
CA GLU A 352 41.89 19.91 -8.02
C GLU A 352 40.45 19.93 -8.55
N GLN A 353 40.23 19.67 -9.84
CA GLN A 353 38.89 19.49 -10.44
C GLN A 353 38.40 18.05 -10.27
N THR A 354 39.20 17.03 -10.60
CA THR A 354 38.83 15.62 -10.40
C THR A 354 38.54 15.35 -8.93
N ALA A 355 39.43 15.75 -8.00
CA ALA A 355 39.20 15.56 -6.56
C ALA A 355 37.91 16.23 -6.03
N ARG A 356 37.42 17.30 -6.68
CA ARG A 356 36.11 17.90 -6.36
C ARG A 356 34.95 17.13 -6.98
N GLN A 357 35.11 16.62 -8.21
CA GLN A 357 34.11 15.76 -8.85
C GLN A 357 33.98 14.44 -8.08
N ASP A 358 35.08 13.85 -7.62
CA ASP A 358 35.10 12.64 -6.80
C ASP A 358 34.46 12.85 -5.43
N ALA A 359 34.70 14.00 -4.78
CA ALA A 359 34.00 14.37 -3.55
C ALA A 359 32.47 14.47 -3.76
N VAL A 360 32.03 15.16 -4.84
CA VAL A 360 30.61 15.25 -5.20
C VAL A 360 30.02 13.88 -5.58
N ASN A 361 30.77 13.02 -6.27
CA ASN A 361 30.36 11.66 -6.60
C ASN A 361 30.17 10.80 -5.34
N VAL A 362 31.07 10.92 -4.34
CA VAL A 362 30.96 10.22 -3.06
C VAL A 362 29.79 10.76 -2.22
N GLU A 363 29.52 12.06 -2.25
CA GLU A 363 28.32 12.63 -1.59
C GLU A 363 27.03 12.20 -2.29
N ALA A 364 27.00 12.14 -3.63
CA ALA A 364 25.87 11.61 -4.39
C ALA A 364 25.63 10.11 -4.13
N GLN A 365 26.69 9.30 -4.04
CA GLN A 365 26.60 7.89 -3.65
C GLN A 365 26.09 7.72 -2.20
N ARG A 366 26.47 8.62 -1.28
CA ARG A 366 25.94 8.62 0.09
C ARG A 366 24.46 9.01 0.14
N ALA A 367 24.02 9.94 -0.71
CA ALA A 367 22.61 10.30 -0.84
C ALA A 367 21.78 9.13 -1.41
N ASP A 368 22.22 8.51 -2.51
CA ASP A 368 21.60 7.32 -3.11
C ASP A 368 21.53 6.14 -2.11
N LEU A 369 22.58 5.89 -1.33
CA LEU A 369 22.56 4.87 -0.28
C LEU A 369 21.60 5.22 0.87
N ALA A 370 21.47 6.50 1.26
CA ALA A 370 20.51 6.93 2.26
C ALA A 370 19.05 6.82 1.77
N GLU A 371 18.79 7.17 0.51
CA GLU A 371 17.47 7.03 -0.13
C GLU A 371 17.08 5.55 -0.27
N ARG A 372 18.02 4.67 -0.62
CA ARG A 372 17.82 3.21 -0.61
C ARG A 372 17.53 2.65 0.78
N LEU A 373 18.19 3.16 1.82
CA LEU A 373 17.88 2.77 3.21
C LEU A 373 16.46 3.20 3.59
N ALA A 374 16.08 4.45 3.33
CA ALA A 374 14.71 4.93 3.57
C ALA A 374 13.64 4.15 2.77
N HIS A 375 13.96 3.73 1.54
CA HIS A 375 13.10 2.86 0.74
C HIS A 375 12.98 1.44 1.34
N LEU A 376 14.05 0.89 1.91
CA LEU A 376 14.02 -0.42 2.58
C LEU A 376 13.22 -0.35 3.89
N GLU A 377 13.40 0.71 4.70
CA GLU A 377 12.63 0.94 5.93
C GLU A 377 11.12 1.09 5.65
N ARG A 378 10.74 1.83 4.59
CA ARG A 378 9.33 1.91 4.12
C ARG A 378 8.80 0.52 3.75
N ARG A 379 9.57 -0.24 2.96
CA ARG A 379 9.18 -1.57 2.50
C ARG A 379 9.08 -2.59 3.62
N GLU A 380 9.87 -2.45 4.69
CA GLU A 380 9.74 -3.25 5.92
C GLU A 380 8.48 -2.88 6.70
N ALA A 381 8.13 -1.59 6.79
CA ALA A 381 6.86 -1.14 7.36
C ALA A 381 5.63 -1.63 6.55
N ASP A 382 5.69 -1.58 5.22
CA ASP A 382 4.65 -2.11 4.33
C ASP A 382 4.46 -3.62 4.53
N LEU A 383 5.55 -4.38 4.65
CA LEU A 383 5.50 -5.81 4.93
C LEU A 383 4.93 -6.12 6.32
N LEU A 384 5.19 -5.28 7.32
CA LEU A 384 4.59 -5.41 8.66
C LEU A 384 3.08 -5.11 8.65
N ASP A 385 2.60 -4.14 7.87
CA ASP A 385 1.16 -3.90 7.72
C ASP A 385 0.49 -5.04 6.96
N VAL A 386 1.08 -5.54 5.86
CA VAL A 386 0.60 -6.74 5.15
C VAL A 386 0.54 -7.95 6.09
N GLN A 387 1.53 -8.14 6.97
CA GLN A 387 1.51 -9.19 8.00
C GLN A 387 0.34 -8.97 8.98
N GLY A 388 0.08 -7.73 9.41
CA GLY A 388 -1.08 -7.36 10.23
C GLY A 388 -2.43 -7.61 9.53
N GLN A 389 -2.52 -7.36 8.23
CA GLN A 389 -3.70 -7.65 7.40
C GLN A 389 -3.94 -9.16 7.27
N ILE A 390 -2.88 -9.97 7.13
CA ILE A 390 -2.95 -11.44 7.14
C ILE A 390 -3.46 -11.94 8.49
N ASP A 391 -2.91 -11.44 9.60
CA ASP A 391 -3.36 -11.74 10.97
C ASP A 391 -4.85 -11.40 11.18
N ALA A 392 -5.30 -10.24 10.67
CA ALA A 392 -6.69 -9.84 10.71
C ALA A 392 -7.60 -10.72 9.84
N ALA A 393 -7.11 -11.18 8.68
CA ALA A 393 -7.82 -12.11 7.81
C ALA A 393 -7.98 -13.49 8.46
N GLN A 394 -6.92 -14.02 9.10
CA GLN A 394 -6.97 -15.29 9.85
C GLN A 394 -7.98 -15.24 11.00
N ARG A 395 -8.02 -14.14 11.77
CA ARG A 395 -9.00 -13.94 12.85
C ARG A 395 -10.44 -13.92 12.30
N ARG A 396 -10.68 -13.20 11.20
CA ARG A 396 -11.97 -13.19 10.50
C ARG A 396 -12.38 -14.58 10.02
N LEU A 397 -11.44 -15.38 9.51
CA LEU A 397 -11.69 -16.76 9.08
C LEU A 397 -12.15 -17.63 10.25
N ALA A 398 -11.42 -17.61 11.37
CA ALA A 398 -11.76 -18.36 12.58
C ALA A 398 -13.13 -17.96 13.18
N ASP A 399 -13.51 -16.68 13.09
CA ASP A 399 -14.83 -16.22 13.53
C ASP A 399 -15.96 -16.62 12.56
N VAL A 400 -15.69 -16.70 11.25
CA VAL A 400 -16.60 -17.29 10.26
C VAL A 400 -16.78 -18.80 10.47
N GLU A 401 -15.71 -19.53 10.81
CA GLU A 401 -15.76 -20.95 11.17
C GLU A 401 -16.60 -21.18 12.44
N ARG A 402 -16.40 -20.38 13.49
CA ARG A 402 -17.26 -20.39 14.70
C ARG A 402 -18.73 -20.07 14.38
N ALA A 403 -18.97 -19.14 13.46
CA ALA A 403 -20.32 -18.81 12.97
C ALA A 403 -20.94 -19.96 12.14
N ALA A 404 -20.14 -20.75 11.42
CA ALA A 404 -20.58 -21.94 10.70
C ALA A 404 -20.85 -23.12 11.66
N GLU A 405 -20.01 -23.34 12.67
CA GLU A 405 -20.25 -24.34 13.72
C GLU A 405 -21.53 -24.06 14.51
N THR A 406 -21.75 -22.80 14.91
CA THR A 406 -22.96 -22.41 15.66
C THR A 406 -24.21 -22.53 14.80
N LYS A 407 -24.16 -22.15 13.52
CA LYS A 407 -25.26 -22.39 12.56
C LYS A 407 -25.53 -23.88 12.32
N THR A 408 -24.52 -24.72 12.18
CA THR A 408 -24.72 -26.18 11.99
C THR A 408 -25.25 -26.87 13.25
N ARG A 409 -24.82 -26.44 14.45
CA ARG A 409 -25.43 -26.87 15.72
C ARG A 409 -26.90 -26.43 15.83
N ALA A 410 -27.23 -25.20 15.45
CA ALA A 410 -28.60 -24.69 15.43
C ALA A 410 -29.49 -25.46 14.44
N LEU A 411 -29.06 -25.61 13.18
CA LEU A 411 -29.79 -26.36 12.15
C LEU A 411 -29.99 -27.84 12.54
N LYS A 412 -29.07 -28.43 13.31
CA LYS A 412 -29.28 -29.76 13.88
C LYS A 412 -30.37 -29.76 14.95
N ALA A 413 -30.36 -28.80 15.88
CA ALA A 413 -31.40 -28.68 16.90
C ALA A 413 -32.80 -28.40 16.28
N ASP A 414 -32.87 -27.54 15.26
CA ASP A 414 -34.10 -27.27 14.50
C ASP A 414 -34.60 -28.53 13.78
N ARG A 415 -33.70 -29.33 13.20
CA ARG A 415 -34.03 -30.62 12.60
C ARG A 415 -34.54 -31.61 13.63
N ASP A 416 -33.85 -31.77 14.76
CA ASP A 416 -34.23 -32.70 15.83
C ASP A 416 -35.61 -32.31 16.42
N ALA A 417 -35.90 -31.01 16.53
CA ALA A 417 -37.21 -30.48 16.92
C ALA A 417 -38.29 -30.68 15.83
N PHE A 418 -37.94 -30.59 14.55
CA PHE A 418 -38.85 -30.90 13.44
C PHE A 418 -39.20 -32.40 13.38
N GLU A 419 -38.22 -33.28 13.61
CA GLU A 419 -38.46 -34.73 13.66
C GLU A 419 -39.32 -35.11 14.89
N GLN A 420 -39.13 -34.46 16.06
CA GLN A 420 -40.00 -34.61 17.23
C GLN A 420 -41.44 -34.12 16.99
N THR A 421 -41.61 -32.92 16.44
CA THR A 421 -42.95 -32.36 16.15
C THR A 421 -43.68 -33.16 15.06
N ARG A 422 -42.95 -33.68 14.07
CA ARG A 422 -43.48 -34.65 13.10
C ARG A 422 -43.92 -35.95 13.78
N ALA A 423 -43.12 -36.53 14.67
CA ALA A 423 -43.46 -37.77 15.37
C ALA A 423 -44.73 -37.60 16.24
N ALA A 424 -44.84 -36.46 16.94
CA ALA A 424 -46.04 -36.10 17.70
C ALA A 424 -47.27 -35.94 16.77
N PHE A 425 -47.13 -35.27 15.63
CA PHE A 425 -48.22 -35.11 14.66
C PHE A 425 -48.64 -36.43 14.01
N GLU A 426 -47.70 -37.33 13.70
CA GLU A 426 -48.02 -38.69 13.25
C GLU A 426 -48.73 -39.52 14.34
N GLN A 427 -48.46 -39.27 15.63
CA GLN A 427 -49.19 -39.87 16.74
C GLN A 427 -50.61 -39.30 16.85
N THR A 428 -50.80 -37.98 16.70
CA THR A 428 -52.14 -37.35 16.66
C THR A 428 -52.96 -37.86 15.47
N LEU A 429 -52.37 -37.99 14.28
CA LEU A 429 -53.04 -38.58 13.12
C LEU A 429 -53.44 -40.05 13.33
N ARG A 430 -52.74 -40.80 14.19
CA ARG A 430 -53.13 -42.17 14.58
C ARG A 430 -54.30 -42.15 15.57
N SER A 431 -54.32 -41.26 16.58
CA SER A 431 -55.48 -41.12 17.47
C SER A 431 -56.71 -40.60 16.75
N ASP A 432 -56.56 -39.64 15.85
CA ASP A 432 -57.67 -39.03 15.11
C ASP A 432 -58.30 -40.04 14.13
N ARG A 433 -57.48 -40.89 13.48
CA ARG A 433 -57.97 -42.01 12.66
C ARG A 433 -58.69 -43.07 13.49
N ALA A 434 -58.22 -43.38 14.69
CA ALA A 434 -58.92 -44.30 15.59
C ALA A 434 -60.26 -43.73 16.08
N ALA A 435 -60.30 -42.44 16.43
CA ALA A 435 -61.52 -41.74 16.81
C ALA A 435 -62.52 -41.60 15.64
N LEU A 436 -62.04 -41.38 14.42
CA LEU A 436 -62.86 -41.41 13.21
C LEU A 436 -63.41 -42.80 12.93
N ALA A 437 -62.60 -43.86 13.05
CA ALA A 437 -63.07 -45.25 12.89
C ALA A 437 -64.15 -45.61 13.93
N ALA A 438 -63.98 -45.18 15.19
CA ALA A 438 -64.98 -45.35 16.24
C ALA A 438 -66.29 -44.59 15.90
N ARG A 439 -66.21 -43.34 15.46
CA ARG A 439 -67.39 -42.56 15.03
C ARG A 439 -68.05 -43.11 13.76
N HIS A 440 -67.31 -43.74 12.85
CA HIS A 440 -67.91 -44.44 11.71
C HIS A 440 -68.69 -45.67 12.16
N ALA A 441 -68.16 -46.48 13.08
CA ALA A 441 -68.91 -47.60 13.66
C ALA A 441 -70.16 -47.13 14.43
N GLU A 442 -70.06 -46.01 15.18
CA GLU A 442 -71.19 -45.38 15.86
C GLU A 442 -72.26 -44.87 14.87
N LEU A 443 -71.84 -44.28 13.75
CA LEU A 443 -72.75 -43.85 12.67
C LEU A 443 -73.38 -45.03 11.92
N ASP A 444 -72.65 -46.12 11.69
CA ASP A 444 -73.20 -47.35 11.09
C ASP A 444 -74.29 -47.95 12.01
N GLU A 445 -74.09 -47.91 13.33
CA GLU A 445 -75.06 -48.40 14.31
C GLU A 445 -76.25 -47.45 14.49
N GLN A 446 -76.04 -46.13 14.44
CA GLN A 446 -77.12 -45.14 14.35
C GLN A 446 -77.92 -45.28 13.05
N THR A 447 -77.27 -45.63 11.93
CA THR A 447 -77.94 -45.88 10.64
C THR A 447 -78.85 -47.11 10.74
N ARG A 448 -78.35 -48.22 11.30
CA ARG A 448 -79.20 -49.40 11.58
C ARG A 448 -80.38 -49.06 12.48
N LEU A 449 -80.19 -48.23 13.51
CA LEU A 449 -81.28 -47.77 14.39
C LEU A 449 -82.27 -46.81 13.71
N LEU A 450 -81.88 -46.20 12.58
CA LEU A 450 -82.79 -45.45 11.71
C LEU A 450 -83.52 -46.38 10.75
N ASP A 451 -82.85 -47.33 10.09
CA ASP A 451 -83.49 -48.37 9.25
C ASP A 451 -84.58 -49.12 10.05
N ASP A 452 -84.25 -49.50 11.29
CA ASP A 452 -85.13 -50.20 12.22
C ASP A 452 -86.28 -49.32 12.74
N ARG A 453 -86.14 -47.98 12.66
CA ARG A 453 -87.22 -47.01 12.91
C ARG A 453 -88.07 -46.75 11.67
N GLU A 454 -87.48 -46.69 10.49
CA GLU A 454 -88.19 -46.52 9.22
C GLU A 454 -89.05 -47.74 8.91
N ALA A 455 -88.57 -48.96 9.19
CA ALA A 455 -89.39 -50.18 9.13
C ALA A 455 -90.60 -50.12 10.08
N ARG A 456 -90.43 -49.60 11.30
CA ARG A 456 -91.52 -49.40 12.28
C ARG A 456 -92.47 -48.26 11.88
N LEU A 457 -91.99 -47.26 11.15
CA LEU A 457 -92.81 -46.17 10.60
C LEU A 457 -93.59 -46.63 9.35
N ALA A 458 -93.00 -47.44 8.48
CA ALA A 458 -93.68 -48.06 7.34
C ALA A 458 -94.82 -48.97 7.80
N ALA A 459 -94.59 -49.83 8.80
CA ALA A 459 -95.65 -50.64 9.41
C ALA A 459 -96.80 -49.77 9.97
N ARG A 460 -96.47 -48.66 10.66
CA ARG A 460 -97.46 -47.68 11.13
C ARG A 460 -98.17 -46.93 10.01
N GLN A 461 -97.52 -46.73 8.86
CA GLN A 461 -98.15 -46.14 7.67
C GLN A 461 -99.10 -47.12 6.98
N GLU A 462 -98.81 -48.43 6.98
CA GLU A 462 -99.80 -49.44 6.55
C GLU A 462 -101.02 -49.47 7.47
N ASP A 463 -100.82 -49.46 8.78
CA ASP A 463 -101.93 -49.42 9.75
C ASP A 463 -102.73 -48.11 9.67
N ALA A 464 -102.06 -46.97 9.44
CA ALA A 464 -102.73 -45.69 9.17
C ALA A 464 -103.50 -45.72 7.83
N ALA A 465 -102.96 -46.32 6.78
CA ALA A 465 -103.65 -46.47 5.49
C ALA A 465 -104.88 -47.37 5.59
N ARG A 466 -104.84 -48.42 6.43
CA ARG A 466 -106.01 -49.24 6.78
C ARG A 466 -107.07 -48.40 7.51
N ALA A 467 -106.68 -47.60 8.50
CA ALA A 467 -107.58 -46.69 9.21
C ALA A 467 -108.17 -45.59 8.29
N GLU A 468 -107.39 -45.07 7.34
CA GLU A 468 -107.89 -44.15 6.31
C GLU A 468 -108.88 -44.83 5.35
N ALA A 469 -108.72 -46.12 5.04
CA ALA A 469 -109.68 -46.85 4.21
C ALA A 469 -111.04 -46.98 4.93
N GLU A 470 -111.04 -47.36 6.21
CA GLU A 470 -112.26 -47.35 7.04
C GLU A 470 -112.89 -45.95 7.14
N LEU A 471 -112.07 -44.90 7.26
CA LEU A 471 -112.56 -43.52 7.27
C LEU A 471 -113.14 -43.12 5.91
N ARG A 472 -112.56 -43.55 4.78
CA ARG A 472 -113.10 -43.29 3.43
C ARG A 472 -114.44 -44.00 3.20
N GLU A 473 -114.66 -45.20 3.73
CA GLU A 473 -115.99 -45.84 3.72
C GLU A 473 -117.02 -45.06 4.57
N ARG A 474 -116.61 -44.55 5.73
CA ARG A 474 -117.46 -43.67 6.55
C ARG A 474 -117.72 -42.33 5.85
N GLU A 475 -116.76 -41.81 5.09
CA GLU A 475 -116.87 -40.54 4.36
C GLU A 475 -117.75 -40.66 3.10
N THR A 476 -117.71 -41.78 2.36
CA THR A 476 -118.67 -42.02 1.26
C THR A 476 -120.10 -42.19 1.79
N HIS A 477 -120.27 -42.87 2.92
CA HIS A 477 -121.56 -42.97 3.62
C HIS A 477 -122.07 -41.60 4.11
N ALA A 478 -121.17 -40.69 4.52
CA ALA A 478 -121.50 -39.31 4.87
C ALA A 478 -121.83 -38.44 3.64
N ARG A 479 -121.08 -38.57 2.53
CA ARG A 479 -121.35 -37.84 1.27
C ARG A 479 -122.73 -38.17 0.70
N ALA A 480 -123.13 -39.44 0.72
CA ALA A 480 -124.48 -39.86 0.30
C ALA A 480 -125.60 -39.12 1.07
N ARG A 481 -125.42 -38.85 2.37
CA ARG A 481 -126.35 -38.03 3.16
C ARG A 481 -126.25 -36.53 2.88
N LEU A 482 -125.08 -36.03 2.49
CA LEU A 482 -124.90 -34.61 2.13
C LEU A 482 -125.52 -34.29 0.77
N ASP A 483 -125.47 -35.18 -0.21
CA ASP A 483 -126.16 -34.98 -1.50
C ASP A 483 -127.70 -34.97 -1.34
N GLU A 484 -128.25 -35.79 -0.43
CA GLU A 484 -129.67 -35.82 -0.06
C GLU A 484 -130.16 -34.54 0.66
N LEU A 485 -129.23 -33.78 1.24
CA LEU A 485 -129.46 -32.45 1.81
C LEU A 485 -129.24 -31.34 0.77
N ALA A 486 -128.16 -31.43 -0.02
CA ALA A 486 -127.83 -30.46 -1.07
C ALA A 486 -128.85 -30.40 -2.21
N ALA A 487 -129.67 -31.46 -2.40
CA ALA A 487 -130.86 -31.40 -3.24
C ALA A 487 -131.87 -30.34 -2.75
N LYS A 488 -132.18 -30.32 -1.45
CA LYS A 488 -133.20 -29.45 -0.83
C LYS A 488 -132.76 -27.99 -0.73
N ASP A 489 -131.46 -27.75 -0.59
CA ASP A 489 -130.86 -26.42 -0.51
C ASP A 489 -130.88 -25.64 -1.85
N ARG A 490 -130.95 -26.34 -2.98
CA ARG A 490 -130.98 -25.72 -4.32
C ARG A 490 -132.33 -25.08 -4.64
N ASP A 491 -133.42 -25.70 -4.21
CA ASP A 491 -134.79 -25.18 -4.41
C ASP A 491 -135.01 -23.84 -3.68
N VAL A 492 -134.36 -23.64 -2.53
CA VAL A 492 -134.48 -22.41 -1.73
C VAL A 492 -133.73 -21.23 -2.36
N ARG A 493 -132.52 -21.45 -2.91
CA ARG A 493 -131.69 -20.35 -3.43
C ARG A 493 -132.24 -19.73 -4.72
N ALA A 494 -132.88 -20.54 -5.57
CA ALA A 494 -133.49 -20.08 -6.82
C ALA A 494 -134.62 -19.05 -6.64
N ALA A 495 -135.21 -18.95 -5.43
CA ALA A 495 -136.23 -17.96 -5.10
C ALA A 495 -135.64 -16.59 -4.71
N GLN A 496 -134.45 -16.55 -4.11
CA GLN A 496 -133.93 -15.35 -3.44
C GLN A 496 -133.28 -14.34 -4.40
N GLU A 497 -132.61 -14.83 -5.45
CA GLU A 497 -131.81 -13.97 -6.35
C GLU A 497 -132.66 -13.03 -7.22
N ARG A 498 -133.93 -13.37 -7.45
CA ARG A 498 -134.84 -12.59 -8.30
C ARG A 498 -135.29 -11.27 -7.68
N LEU A 499 -135.28 -11.15 -6.34
CA LEU A 499 -135.84 -9.98 -5.66
C LEU A 499 -134.88 -8.78 -5.61
N ASN A 500 -133.57 -9.03 -5.61
CA ASN A 500 -132.56 -8.01 -5.30
C ASN A 500 -132.05 -7.22 -6.52
N HIS A 501 -132.34 -7.66 -7.75
CA HIS A 501 -131.77 -7.04 -8.96
C HIS A 501 -132.51 -5.77 -9.41
N GLU A 502 -133.81 -5.69 -9.18
CA GLU A 502 -134.69 -4.68 -9.79
C GLU A 502 -134.66 -3.32 -9.08
N GLN A 503 -134.24 -3.26 -7.81
CA GLN A 503 -134.63 -2.17 -6.91
C GLN A 503 -133.66 -0.96 -6.83
N ALA A 504 -132.40 -1.09 -7.25
CA ALA A 504 -131.35 -0.09 -6.96
C ALA A 504 -130.81 0.71 -8.17
N GLN A 505 -131.15 0.35 -9.42
CA GLN A 505 -130.51 0.95 -10.60
C GLN A 505 -131.11 2.31 -11.05
N LEU A 506 -132.22 2.77 -10.44
CA LEU A 506 -133.06 3.83 -11.02
C LEU A 506 -132.81 5.25 -10.48
N GLU A 507 -132.47 5.43 -9.20
CA GLU A 507 -132.70 6.73 -8.54
C GLU A 507 -131.59 7.79 -8.75
N GLN A 508 -130.31 7.44 -8.57
CA GLN A 508 -129.26 8.48 -8.46
C GLN A 508 -128.81 9.11 -9.80
N ARG A 509 -129.17 8.52 -10.95
CA ARG A 509 -128.75 9.01 -12.28
C ARG A 509 -129.45 10.30 -12.73
N ALA A 510 -130.53 10.73 -12.07
CA ALA A 510 -131.35 11.84 -12.53
C ALA A 510 -130.79 13.25 -12.20
N ALA A 511 -130.10 13.42 -11.08
CA ALA A 511 -130.01 14.74 -10.41
C ALA A 511 -128.87 15.69 -10.88
N GLN A 512 -127.93 15.23 -11.71
CA GLN A 512 -126.68 15.99 -11.97
C GLN A 512 -126.54 16.61 -13.37
N LEU A 513 -127.49 16.39 -14.28
CA LEU A 513 -127.35 16.78 -15.69
C LEU A 513 -127.90 18.18 -16.03
N ASP A 514 -128.94 18.64 -15.34
CA ASP A 514 -129.65 19.88 -15.73
C ASP A 514 -128.87 21.16 -15.42
N GLN A 515 -128.12 21.19 -14.32
CA GLN A 515 -127.45 22.40 -13.83
C GLN A 515 -126.35 22.93 -14.76
N ARG A 516 -125.78 22.09 -15.65
CA ARG A 516 -124.65 22.45 -16.51
C ARG A 516 -125.01 23.08 -17.87
N ARG A 517 -126.30 23.26 -18.18
CA ARG A 517 -126.74 23.72 -19.51
C ARG A 517 -127.07 25.19 -19.65
N GLN A 518 -127.36 25.91 -18.57
CA GLN A 518 -127.84 27.30 -18.67
C GLN A 518 -126.70 28.34 -18.69
N GLU A 519 -125.52 28.04 -18.14
CA GLU A 519 -124.41 29.01 -17.98
C GLU A 519 -123.58 29.23 -19.25
N LEU A 520 -123.76 28.44 -20.31
CA LEU A 520 -122.85 28.41 -21.47
C LEU A 520 -123.29 29.32 -22.64
N ASP A 521 -124.60 29.54 -22.82
CA ASP A 521 -125.11 30.19 -24.03
C ASP A 521 -124.97 31.73 -24.01
N GLU A 522 -125.10 32.37 -22.84
CA GLU A 522 -125.06 33.84 -22.73
C GLU A 522 -123.66 34.47 -22.91
N LEU A 523 -122.59 33.69 -22.72
CA LEU A 523 -121.21 34.17 -22.80
C LEU A 523 -120.66 34.25 -24.24
N ALA A 524 -121.29 33.59 -25.21
CA ALA A 524 -120.78 33.51 -26.58
C ALA A 524 -120.92 34.86 -27.34
N ASP A 525 -122.12 35.45 -27.33
CA ASP A 525 -122.51 36.54 -28.24
C ASP A 525 -121.79 37.89 -28.00
N GLN A 526 -121.27 38.13 -26.79
CA GLN A 526 -120.52 39.35 -26.48
C GLN A 526 -119.08 39.30 -26.98
N ILE A 527 -118.47 38.10 -26.99
CA ILE A 527 -117.05 37.91 -27.27
C ILE A 527 -116.71 38.27 -28.73
N ASP A 528 -117.57 37.90 -29.68
CA ASP A 528 -117.25 38.04 -31.12
C ASP A 528 -117.33 39.49 -31.63
N ARG A 529 -118.09 40.37 -30.97
CA ARG A 529 -118.18 41.79 -31.35
C ARG A 529 -116.92 42.58 -30.99
N LEU A 530 -116.23 42.19 -29.92
CA LEU A 530 -114.99 42.85 -29.49
C LEU A 530 -113.76 42.39 -30.29
N LYS A 531 -113.70 41.12 -30.70
CA LYS A 531 -112.62 40.56 -31.54
C LYS A 531 -112.36 41.41 -32.80
N ALA A 532 -113.42 41.82 -33.50
CA ALA A 532 -113.34 42.53 -34.77
C ALA A 532 -112.75 43.96 -34.70
N GLN A 533 -112.68 44.59 -33.51
CA GLN A 533 -112.05 45.91 -33.33
C GLN A 533 -110.61 45.84 -32.81
N SER A 534 -110.17 44.68 -32.30
CA SER A 534 -108.81 44.49 -31.79
C SER A 534 -107.81 44.27 -32.92
N SER A 535 -108.13 43.36 -33.85
CA SER A 535 -107.27 42.97 -34.98
C SER A 535 -106.77 44.17 -35.81
N ALA A 536 -107.66 45.11 -36.16
CA ALA A 536 -107.33 46.29 -36.95
C ALA A 536 -106.34 47.26 -36.26
N LYS A 537 -106.14 47.17 -34.94
CA LYS A 537 -105.11 47.91 -34.19
C LYS A 537 -103.84 47.07 -33.97
N GLU A 538 -103.99 45.76 -33.82
CA GLU A 538 -102.88 44.82 -33.68
C GLU A 538 -101.95 44.83 -34.91
N GLU A 539 -102.49 44.87 -36.14
CA GLU A 539 -101.67 44.92 -37.37
C GLU A 539 -100.77 46.17 -37.45
N SER A 540 -101.29 47.34 -37.02
CA SER A 540 -100.52 48.59 -36.99
C SER A 540 -99.38 48.55 -35.96
N LEU A 541 -99.64 47.95 -34.80
CA LEU A 541 -98.63 47.76 -33.75
C LEU A 541 -97.59 46.70 -34.15
N ALA A 542 -97.99 45.62 -34.82
CA ALA A 542 -97.09 44.58 -35.33
C ALA A 542 -96.08 45.13 -36.34
N SER A 543 -96.52 46.00 -37.25
CA SER A 543 -95.64 46.69 -38.22
C SER A 543 -94.54 47.49 -37.51
N ASN A 544 -94.91 48.37 -36.58
CA ASN A 544 -93.95 49.18 -35.82
C ASN A 544 -93.03 48.35 -34.91
N ALA A 545 -93.54 47.27 -34.30
CA ALA A 545 -92.73 46.34 -33.51
C ALA A 545 -91.66 45.63 -34.36
N SER A 546 -91.97 45.28 -35.61
CA SER A 546 -91.01 44.65 -36.53
C SER A 546 -89.83 45.57 -36.87
N SER A 547 -90.09 46.87 -37.03
CA SER A 547 -89.08 47.90 -37.28
C SER A 547 -88.11 48.03 -36.11
N ILE A 548 -88.65 48.13 -34.88
CA ILE A 548 -87.85 48.25 -33.65
C ILE A 548 -87.03 46.97 -33.40
N GLN A 549 -87.58 45.77 -33.66
CA GLN A 549 -86.80 44.53 -33.56
C GLN A 549 -85.60 44.49 -34.52
N LYS A 550 -85.72 45.09 -35.71
CA LYS A 550 -84.60 45.11 -36.69
C LYS A 550 -83.44 45.96 -36.17
N THR A 551 -83.71 47.20 -35.74
CA THR A 551 -82.66 48.09 -35.20
C THR A 551 -82.05 47.55 -33.91
N GLN A 552 -82.85 46.90 -33.06
CA GLN A 552 -82.37 46.24 -31.85
C GLN A 552 -81.40 45.07 -32.15
N ARG A 553 -81.68 44.26 -33.19
CA ARG A 553 -80.76 43.19 -33.64
C ARG A 553 -79.46 43.73 -34.22
N GLU A 554 -79.53 44.83 -34.98
CA GLU A 554 -78.35 45.47 -35.58
C GLU A 554 -77.43 46.08 -34.51
N LEU A 555 -77.98 46.74 -33.49
CA LEU A 555 -77.23 47.22 -32.33
C LEU A 555 -76.64 46.07 -31.49
N GLN A 556 -77.38 44.98 -31.28
CA GLN A 556 -76.85 43.79 -30.59
C GLN A 556 -75.71 43.10 -31.35
N LYS A 557 -75.71 43.15 -32.69
CA LYS A 557 -74.61 42.66 -33.52
C LYS A 557 -73.36 43.55 -33.34
N ALA A 558 -73.51 44.86 -33.48
CA ALA A 558 -72.40 45.81 -33.29
C ALA A 558 -71.76 45.72 -31.90
N LEU A 559 -72.58 45.54 -30.84
CA LEU A 559 -72.09 45.36 -29.47
C LEU A 559 -71.25 44.06 -29.31
N LYS A 560 -71.65 42.97 -29.96
CA LYS A 560 -70.89 41.71 -29.95
C LYS A 560 -69.58 41.83 -30.72
N GLU A 561 -69.57 42.53 -31.86
CA GLU A 561 -68.37 42.77 -32.66
C GLU A 561 -67.37 43.68 -31.93
N ALA A 562 -67.84 44.71 -31.22
CA ALA A 562 -67.01 45.54 -30.34
C ALA A 562 -66.42 44.72 -29.17
N GLY A 563 -67.23 43.89 -28.52
CA GLY A 563 -66.77 43.00 -27.44
C GLY A 563 -65.77 41.93 -27.90
N ALA A 564 -65.87 41.45 -29.14
CA ALA A 564 -64.89 40.55 -29.74
C ALA A 564 -63.55 41.25 -29.98
N ARG A 565 -63.56 42.46 -30.56
CA ARG A 565 -62.34 43.25 -30.80
C ARG A 565 -61.62 43.68 -29.53
N ALA A 566 -62.35 43.94 -28.44
CA ALA A 566 -61.75 44.22 -27.15
C ALA A 566 -60.90 43.02 -26.66
N ARG A 567 -61.46 41.81 -26.71
CA ARG A 567 -60.75 40.57 -26.35
C ARG A 567 -59.56 40.31 -27.27
N GLU A 568 -59.73 40.48 -28.58
CA GLU A 568 -58.64 40.35 -29.56
C GLU A 568 -57.45 41.30 -29.29
N LEU A 569 -57.69 42.45 -28.65
CA LEU A 569 -56.65 43.37 -28.20
C LEU A 569 -56.02 42.94 -26.86
N ASP A 570 -56.81 42.47 -25.89
CA ASP A 570 -56.29 41.92 -24.63
C ASP A 570 -55.45 40.65 -24.86
N ASP A 571 -55.92 39.74 -25.73
CA ASP A 571 -55.21 38.52 -26.13
C ASP A 571 -53.87 38.86 -26.82
N ARG A 572 -53.87 39.86 -27.72
CA ARG A 572 -52.63 40.38 -28.34
C ARG A 572 -51.70 41.02 -27.33
N LYS A 573 -52.22 41.74 -26.33
CA LYS A 573 -51.42 42.35 -25.27
C LYS A 573 -50.73 41.29 -24.41
N GLN A 574 -51.46 40.25 -24.01
CA GLN A 574 -50.87 39.09 -23.30
C GLN A 574 -49.85 38.34 -24.17
N ALA A 575 -50.09 38.21 -25.48
CA ALA A 575 -49.13 37.60 -26.41
C ALA A 575 -47.84 38.43 -26.58
N LEU A 576 -47.90 39.76 -26.42
CA LEU A 576 -46.72 40.64 -26.39
C LEU A 576 -45.99 40.54 -25.05
N GLU A 577 -46.70 40.65 -23.92
CA GLU A 577 -46.11 40.50 -22.58
C GLU A 577 -45.41 39.13 -22.39
N ASN A 578 -45.96 38.06 -22.99
CA ASN A 578 -45.32 36.75 -22.99
C ASN A 578 -44.07 36.68 -23.89
N ARG A 579 -44.03 37.41 -25.01
CA ARG A 579 -42.84 37.51 -25.88
C ARG A 579 -41.73 38.35 -25.24
N GLU A 580 -42.08 39.43 -24.55
CA GLU A 580 -41.12 40.24 -23.79
C GLU A 580 -40.45 39.41 -22.69
N ARG A 581 -41.20 38.53 -22.01
CA ARG A 581 -40.63 37.54 -21.08
C ARG A 581 -39.71 36.54 -21.79
N GLN A 582 -40.14 35.94 -22.89
CA GLN A 582 -39.32 35.00 -23.66
C GLN A 582 -38.00 35.62 -24.15
N ILE A 583 -37.99 36.91 -24.49
CA ILE A 583 -36.76 37.65 -24.85
C ILE A 583 -35.89 37.86 -23.61
N ALA A 584 -36.45 38.29 -22.47
CA ALA A 584 -35.70 38.48 -21.23
C ALA A 584 -35.11 37.16 -20.68
N ASP A 585 -35.85 36.05 -20.80
CA ASP A 585 -35.39 34.71 -20.44
C ASP A 585 -34.24 34.26 -21.37
N ALA A 586 -34.34 34.53 -22.69
CA ALA A 586 -33.28 34.24 -23.65
C ALA A 586 -32.02 35.12 -23.46
N ASP A 587 -32.17 36.40 -23.11
CA ASP A 587 -31.04 37.28 -22.77
C ASP A 587 -30.34 36.81 -21.48
N ALA A 588 -31.10 36.34 -20.48
CA ALA A 588 -30.55 35.73 -19.28
C ALA A 588 -29.83 34.40 -19.58
N GLU A 589 -30.36 33.57 -20.48
CA GLU A 589 -29.71 32.34 -20.92
C GLU A 589 -28.43 32.63 -21.71
N LEU A 590 -28.43 33.61 -22.61
CA LEU A 590 -27.23 34.07 -23.33
C LEU A 590 -26.16 34.62 -22.37
N ALA A 591 -26.57 35.33 -21.30
CA ALA A 591 -25.65 35.78 -20.25
C ALA A 591 -25.09 34.60 -19.42
N SER A 592 -25.86 33.54 -19.22
CA SER A 592 -25.39 32.30 -18.58
C SER A 592 -24.39 31.56 -19.49
N ARG A 593 -24.75 31.33 -20.76
CA ARG A 593 -23.89 30.66 -21.75
C ARG A 593 -22.57 31.40 -21.97
N LYS A 594 -22.56 32.73 -21.95
CA LYS A 594 -21.32 33.53 -22.00
C LYS A 594 -20.40 33.26 -20.81
N ARG A 595 -20.93 33.23 -19.58
CA ARG A 595 -20.14 32.88 -18.38
C ARG A 595 -19.63 31.45 -18.44
N GLN A 596 -20.44 30.51 -18.93
CA GLN A 596 -20.01 29.13 -19.14
C GLN A 596 -18.88 29.03 -20.17
N LEU A 597 -18.90 29.84 -21.24
CA LEU A 597 -17.79 29.93 -22.19
C LEU A 597 -16.54 30.58 -21.56
N GLU A 598 -16.68 31.67 -20.81
CA GLU A 598 -15.57 32.30 -20.07
C GLU A 598 -14.93 31.34 -19.04
N GLU A 599 -15.75 30.54 -18.36
CA GLU A 599 -15.31 29.51 -17.40
C GLU A 599 -14.70 28.29 -18.10
N LEU A 600 -15.25 27.85 -19.24
CA LEU A 600 -14.66 26.81 -20.08
C LEU A 600 -13.32 27.25 -20.67
N GLU A 601 -13.20 28.48 -21.18
CA GLU A 601 -11.94 29.07 -21.66
C GLU A 601 -10.91 29.15 -20.53
N ALA A 602 -11.31 29.58 -19.32
CA ALA A 602 -10.43 29.57 -18.16
C ALA A 602 -9.98 28.15 -17.79
N SER A 603 -10.89 27.18 -17.81
CA SER A 603 -10.59 25.77 -17.53
C SER A 603 -9.64 25.18 -18.58
N PHE A 604 -9.88 25.43 -19.88
CA PHE A 604 -9.06 24.97 -20.99
C PHE A 604 -7.66 25.58 -20.95
N ASN A 605 -7.55 26.89 -20.66
CA ASN A 605 -6.26 27.54 -20.48
C ASN A 605 -5.50 27.03 -19.25
N SER A 606 -6.21 26.62 -18.18
CA SER A 606 -5.56 25.95 -17.03
C SER A 606 -5.09 24.54 -17.37
N ALA A 607 -5.93 23.74 -18.06
CA ALA A 607 -5.60 22.39 -18.51
C ALA A 607 -4.43 22.40 -19.50
N ARG A 608 -4.41 23.37 -20.42
CA ARG A 608 -3.30 23.62 -21.35
C ARG A 608 -2.00 23.95 -20.62
N ARG A 609 -2.02 24.82 -19.61
CA ARG A 609 -0.83 25.10 -18.79
C ARG A 609 -0.35 23.85 -18.04
N THR A 610 -1.25 23.06 -17.46
CA THR A 610 -0.85 21.80 -16.82
C THR A 610 -0.28 20.80 -17.83
N ALA A 611 -0.78 20.78 -19.09
CA ALA A 611 -0.23 19.96 -20.16
C ALA A 611 1.18 20.43 -20.56
N GLU A 612 1.37 21.73 -20.81
CA GLU A 612 2.66 22.35 -21.11
C GLU A 612 3.68 22.15 -19.95
N GLU A 613 3.23 22.21 -18.69
CA GLU A 613 4.05 21.87 -17.52
C GLU A 613 4.39 20.37 -17.45
N THR A 614 3.46 19.46 -17.75
CA THR A 614 3.76 18.01 -17.79
C THR A 614 4.69 17.66 -18.95
N GLU A 615 4.55 18.32 -20.11
CA GLU A 615 5.45 18.13 -21.24
C GLU A 615 6.86 18.61 -20.90
N ALA A 616 7.00 19.79 -20.29
CA ALA A 616 8.28 20.29 -19.80
C ALA A 616 8.93 19.35 -18.76
N ARG A 617 8.13 18.76 -17.84
CA ARG A 617 8.63 17.76 -16.88
C ARG A 617 9.05 16.46 -17.57
N LEU A 618 8.30 15.99 -18.57
CA LEU A 618 8.65 14.78 -19.34
C LEU A 618 9.91 15.00 -20.19
N GLN A 619 10.09 16.19 -20.79
CA GLN A 619 11.32 16.57 -21.48
C GLN A 619 12.52 16.62 -20.51
N GLN A 620 12.35 17.19 -19.31
CA GLN A 620 13.37 17.17 -18.26
C GLN A 620 13.71 15.75 -17.79
N GLN A 621 12.71 14.89 -17.62
CA GLN A 621 12.90 13.48 -17.26
C GLN A 621 13.63 12.70 -18.36
N TRP A 622 13.31 12.93 -19.64
CA TRP A 622 14.04 12.35 -20.78
C TRP A 622 15.52 12.74 -20.76
N VAL A 623 15.82 14.03 -20.65
CA VAL A 623 17.22 14.52 -20.58
C VAL A 623 17.95 13.97 -19.35
N ALA A 624 17.27 13.85 -18.21
CA ALA A 624 17.84 13.24 -17.01
C ALA A 624 18.09 11.73 -17.17
N LEU A 625 17.24 11.00 -17.90
CA LEU A 625 17.34 9.57 -18.13
C LEU A 625 18.42 9.24 -19.17
N ASP A 626 18.50 9.99 -20.28
CA ASP A 626 19.60 9.90 -21.23
C ASP A 626 20.95 10.23 -20.57
N ARG A 627 20.98 11.23 -19.69
CA ARG A 627 22.17 11.55 -18.88
C ARG A 627 22.53 10.43 -17.91
N ALA A 628 21.58 9.91 -17.14
CA ALA A 628 21.82 8.80 -16.21
C ALA A 628 22.28 7.54 -16.95
N ARG A 629 21.80 7.32 -18.18
CA ARG A 629 22.28 6.27 -19.08
C ARG A 629 23.72 6.52 -19.53
N GLN A 630 24.09 7.72 -19.96
CA GLN A 630 25.49 8.05 -20.28
C GLN A 630 26.41 7.85 -19.07
N GLU A 631 26.01 8.34 -17.89
CA GLU A 631 26.75 8.14 -16.64
C GLU A 631 26.84 6.65 -16.25
N PHE A 632 25.87 5.80 -16.61
CA PHE A 632 25.96 4.35 -16.44
C PHE A 632 26.91 3.69 -17.46
N GLU A 633 26.80 4.04 -18.75
CA GLU A 633 27.67 3.52 -19.81
C GLU A 633 29.15 3.92 -19.57
N ASP A 634 29.42 5.11 -19.04
CA ASP A 634 30.77 5.55 -18.67
C ASP A 634 31.27 4.90 -17.37
N ARG A 635 30.41 4.70 -16.36
CA ARG A 635 30.75 3.87 -15.19
C ARG A 635 31.08 2.43 -15.60
N GLN A 636 30.37 1.86 -16.57
CA GLN A 636 30.64 0.52 -17.10
C GLN A 636 32.02 0.45 -17.77
N LYS A 637 32.35 1.41 -18.65
CA LYS A 637 33.69 1.52 -19.27
C LYS A 637 34.79 1.71 -18.23
N HIS A 638 34.53 2.53 -17.20
CA HIS A 638 35.49 2.78 -16.13
C HIS A 638 35.76 1.49 -15.33
N VAL A 639 34.72 0.80 -14.85
CA VAL A 639 34.86 -0.48 -14.12
C VAL A 639 35.52 -1.56 -14.98
N GLN A 640 35.25 -1.60 -16.30
CA GLN A 640 35.98 -2.46 -17.23
C GLN A 640 37.48 -2.11 -17.22
N SER A 641 37.84 -0.84 -17.42
CA SER A 641 39.24 -0.39 -17.41
C SER A 641 39.98 -0.66 -16.09
N GLU A 642 39.29 -0.59 -14.94
CA GLU A 642 39.89 -0.92 -13.63
C GLU A 642 40.03 -2.43 -13.44
N SER A 643 39.06 -3.23 -13.91
CA SER A 643 39.19 -4.69 -13.90
C SER A 643 40.33 -5.19 -14.79
N GLU A 644 40.60 -4.50 -15.91
CA GLU A 644 41.74 -4.77 -16.79
C GLU A 644 43.08 -4.35 -16.17
N LYS A 645 43.15 -3.18 -15.53
CA LYS A 645 44.33 -2.77 -14.73
C LYS A 645 44.62 -3.79 -13.63
N HIS A 646 43.63 -4.13 -12.79
CA HIS A 646 43.81 -5.07 -11.69
C HIS A 646 44.16 -6.48 -12.17
N ARG A 647 43.67 -6.90 -13.35
CA ARG A 647 44.12 -8.14 -13.99
C ARG A 647 45.60 -8.06 -14.39
N LEU A 648 46.04 -6.99 -15.05
CA LEU A 648 47.43 -6.78 -15.44
C LEU A 648 48.36 -6.65 -14.22
N GLU A 649 47.91 -6.00 -13.15
CA GLU A 649 48.59 -5.93 -11.85
C GLU A 649 48.72 -7.31 -11.20
N LEU A 650 47.65 -8.14 -11.21
CA LEU A 650 47.68 -9.50 -10.71
C LEU A 650 48.59 -10.41 -11.55
N ASP A 651 48.62 -10.25 -12.86
CA ASP A 651 49.52 -10.99 -13.76
C ASP A 651 50.98 -10.55 -13.55
N ALA A 652 51.26 -9.24 -13.41
CA ALA A 652 52.59 -8.76 -13.04
C ALA A 652 53.05 -9.23 -11.64
N LEU A 653 52.15 -9.26 -10.66
CA LEU A 653 52.43 -9.81 -9.32
C LEU A 653 52.66 -11.33 -9.34
N ARG A 654 52.00 -12.06 -10.26
CA ARG A 654 52.28 -13.49 -10.48
C ARG A 654 53.69 -13.69 -11.03
N GLU A 655 54.10 -12.93 -12.03
CA GLU A 655 55.48 -12.97 -12.56
C GLU A 655 56.52 -12.61 -11.49
N GLN A 656 56.26 -11.61 -10.64
CA GLN A 656 57.12 -11.32 -9.48
C GLN A 656 57.17 -12.48 -8.47
N ILE A 657 56.06 -13.20 -8.25
CA ILE A 657 56.02 -14.40 -7.40
C ILE A 657 56.76 -15.58 -8.05
N TYR A 658 56.78 -15.69 -9.38
CA TYR A 658 57.59 -16.70 -10.07
C TYR A 658 59.08 -16.36 -10.00
N ALA A 659 59.48 -15.14 -10.37
CA ALA A 659 60.87 -14.69 -10.29
C ALA A 659 61.45 -14.82 -8.87
N THR A 660 60.74 -14.35 -7.84
CA THR A 660 61.21 -14.49 -6.45
C THR A 660 61.22 -15.94 -5.94
N ARG A 661 60.45 -16.86 -6.54
CA ARG A 661 60.58 -18.30 -6.27
C ARG A 661 61.82 -18.89 -6.93
N GLU A 662 62.11 -18.54 -8.18
CA GLU A 662 63.34 -18.97 -8.86
C GLU A 662 64.59 -18.43 -8.13
N GLU A 663 64.57 -17.17 -7.70
CA GLU A 663 65.62 -16.59 -6.83
C GLU A 663 65.76 -17.36 -5.51
N LEU A 664 64.66 -17.71 -4.84
CA LEU A 664 64.70 -18.48 -3.58
C LEU A 664 65.16 -19.93 -3.79
N GLU A 665 64.86 -20.55 -4.94
CA GLU A 665 65.35 -21.89 -5.29
C GLU A 665 66.84 -21.87 -5.68
N ALA A 666 67.29 -20.84 -6.40
CA ALA A 666 68.71 -20.59 -6.65
C ALA A 666 69.49 -20.33 -5.35
N GLN A 667 68.95 -19.51 -4.43
CA GLN A 667 69.54 -19.27 -3.11
C GLN A 667 69.57 -20.55 -2.26
N ARG A 668 68.51 -21.38 -2.29
CA ARG A 668 68.50 -22.69 -1.62
C ARG A 668 69.53 -23.65 -2.20
N SER A 669 69.71 -23.65 -3.52
CA SER A 669 70.74 -24.45 -4.20
C SER A 669 72.15 -23.99 -3.80
N ALA A 670 72.40 -22.67 -3.79
CA ALA A 670 73.66 -22.08 -3.35
C ALA A 670 73.95 -22.34 -1.86
N LEU A 671 72.94 -22.26 -0.98
CA LEU A 671 73.06 -22.66 0.43
C LEU A 671 73.29 -24.17 0.59
N GLY A 672 72.73 -25.00 -0.29
CA GLY A 672 73.00 -26.43 -0.37
C GLY A 672 74.46 -26.72 -0.73
N ALA A 673 74.98 -26.05 -1.77
CA ALA A 673 76.37 -26.13 -2.20
C ALA A 673 77.33 -25.63 -1.11
N SER A 674 77.06 -24.46 -0.52
CA SER A 674 77.86 -23.91 0.59
C SER A 674 77.81 -24.79 1.84
N SER A 675 76.68 -25.45 2.13
CA SER A 675 76.59 -26.47 3.19
C SER A 675 77.36 -27.75 2.83
N GLY A 676 77.57 -28.05 1.55
CA GLY A 676 78.50 -29.07 1.06
C GLY A 676 79.94 -28.67 1.34
N GLU A 677 80.37 -27.52 0.83
CA GLU A 677 81.72 -26.96 1.08
C GLU A 677 82.05 -26.88 2.58
N LEU A 678 81.10 -26.48 3.43
CA LEU A 678 81.31 -26.40 4.87
C LEU A 678 81.47 -27.78 5.53
N ARG A 679 80.86 -28.84 4.98
CA ARG A 679 81.10 -30.23 5.43
C ARG A 679 82.46 -30.74 4.96
N GLU A 680 82.86 -30.41 3.74
CA GLU A 680 84.18 -30.75 3.20
C GLU A 680 85.29 -30.04 3.97
N ARG A 681 85.13 -28.74 4.26
CA ARG A 681 86.03 -27.96 5.12
C ARG A 681 86.03 -28.48 6.56
N ALA A 682 84.89 -28.92 7.10
CA ALA A 682 84.85 -29.56 8.42
C ALA A 682 85.62 -30.89 8.43
N ALA A 683 85.46 -31.73 7.40
CA ALA A 683 86.21 -32.97 7.26
C ALA A 683 87.73 -32.73 7.10
N LEU A 684 88.13 -31.67 6.38
CA LEU A 684 89.52 -31.24 6.25
C LEU A 684 90.08 -30.71 7.58
N VAL A 685 89.28 -29.96 8.36
CA VAL A 685 89.67 -29.51 9.70
C VAL A 685 89.78 -30.68 10.67
N ASP A 686 88.89 -31.67 10.60
CA ASP A 686 89.00 -32.92 11.37
C ASP A 686 90.25 -33.73 11.01
N GLN A 687 90.69 -33.69 9.75
CA GLN A 687 91.97 -34.26 9.32
C GLN A 687 93.15 -33.45 9.89
N GLN A 688 93.16 -32.13 9.71
CA GLN A 688 94.22 -31.25 10.23
C GLN A 688 94.35 -31.32 11.76
N GLN A 689 93.25 -31.54 12.49
CA GLN A 689 93.29 -31.76 13.94
C GLN A 689 93.96 -33.09 14.32
N ARG A 690 93.83 -34.14 13.50
CA ARG A 690 94.54 -35.42 13.72
C ARG A 690 96.03 -35.26 13.44
N GLU A 691 96.39 -34.59 12.34
CA GLU A 691 97.76 -34.26 11.98
C GLU A 691 98.44 -33.38 13.06
N LEU A 692 97.73 -32.35 13.56
CA LEU A 692 98.19 -31.54 14.69
C LEU A 692 98.33 -32.32 15.99
N ALA A 693 97.44 -33.27 16.28
CA ALA A 693 97.57 -34.13 17.47
C ALA A 693 98.77 -35.09 17.35
N GLU A 694 99.14 -35.52 16.15
CA GLU A 694 100.35 -36.30 15.90
C GLU A 694 101.62 -35.43 16.01
N HIS A 695 101.61 -34.20 15.46
CA HIS A 695 102.70 -33.25 15.64
C HIS A 695 102.87 -32.80 17.11
N GLN A 696 101.80 -32.68 17.90
CA GLN A 696 101.90 -32.42 19.34
C GLN A 696 102.59 -33.58 20.07
N ARG A 697 102.21 -34.83 19.77
CA ARG A 697 102.91 -36.02 20.31
C ARG A 697 104.39 -36.06 19.92
N GLN A 698 104.74 -35.66 18.70
CA GLN A 698 106.13 -35.53 18.25
C GLN A 698 106.88 -34.43 19.02
N LEU A 699 106.26 -33.27 19.22
CA LEU A 699 106.85 -32.13 19.95
C LEU A 699 107.04 -32.42 21.44
N ASP A 700 106.10 -33.10 22.10
CA ASP A 700 106.27 -33.48 23.51
C ASP A 700 107.35 -34.56 23.69
N ALA A 701 107.49 -35.49 22.74
CA ALA A 701 108.62 -36.42 22.70
C ALA A 701 109.97 -35.71 22.44
N GLN A 702 109.98 -34.60 21.69
CA GLN A 702 111.18 -33.75 21.54
C GLN A 702 111.47 -32.92 22.81
N ARG A 703 110.44 -32.38 23.49
CA ARG A 703 110.58 -31.64 24.74
C ARG A 703 111.21 -32.50 25.84
N GLN A 704 110.75 -33.74 26.02
CA GLN A 704 111.34 -34.68 26.97
C GLN A 704 112.84 -34.95 26.71
N ARG A 705 113.26 -35.00 25.43
CA ARG A 705 114.68 -35.09 25.07
C ARG A 705 115.46 -33.81 25.40
N LEU A 706 114.87 -32.63 25.17
CA LEU A 706 115.49 -31.35 25.49
C LEU A 706 115.56 -31.09 27.01
N GLU A 707 114.62 -31.58 27.80
CA GLU A 707 114.66 -31.54 29.26
C GLU A 707 115.78 -32.43 29.82
N ALA A 708 115.99 -33.62 29.24
CA ALA A 708 117.15 -34.46 29.56
C ALA A 708 118.48 -33.74 29.26
N TYR A 709 118.62 -33.13 28.07
CA TYR A 709 119.81 -32.34 27.72
C TYR A 709 120.02 -31.10 28.60
N LYS A 710 118.94 -30.47 29.11
CA LYS A 710 119.06 -29.37 30.08
C LYS A 710 119.60 -29.83 31.42
N ALA A 711 119.11 -30.96 31.94
CA ALA A 711 119.62 -31.53 33.19
C ALA A 711 121.12 -31.88 33.10
N GLU A 712 121.61 -32.32 31.93
CA GLU A 712 123.04 -32.51 31.66
C GLU A 712 123.84 -31.20 31.65
N LEU A 713 123.25 -30.09 31.20
CA LEU A 713 123.89 -28.77 31.18
C LEU A 713 123.91 -28.11 32.57
N ASP A 714 122.81 -28.16 33.32
CA ASP A 714 122.74 -27.63 34.69
C ASP A 714 123.78 -28.30 35.60
N ALA A 715 123.99 -29.62 35.43
CA ALA A 715 125.02 -30.37 36.13
C ALA A 715 126.45 -29.93 35.78
N ARG A 716 126.71 -29.50 34.52
CA ARG A 716 127.99 -28.90 34.12
C ARG A 716 128.16 -27.49 34.68
N GLN A 717 127.09 -26.72 34.74
CA GLN A 717 127.14 -25.32 35.18
C GLN A 717 127.40 -25.20 36.69
N SER A 718 126.79 -26.06 37.51
CA SER A 718 127.09 -26.18 38.94
C SER A 718 128.57 -26.51 39.24
N ALA A 719 129.26 -27.23 38.33
CA ALA A 719 130.70 -27.48 38.45
C ALA A 719 131.56 -26.23 38.14
N LEU A 720 131.09 -25.33 37.27
CA LEU A 720 131.76 -24.05 36.99
C LEU A 720 131.63 -23.07 38.16
N ASP A 721 130.45 -22.99 38.79
CA ASP A 721 130.23 -22.16 39.98
C ASP A 721 131.17 -22.57 41.13
N GLY A 722 131.40 -23.88 41.29
CA GLY A 722 132.37 -24.44 42.24
C GLY A 722 133.83 -24.03 41.97
N ALA A 723 134.20 -23.82 40.70
CA ALA A 723 135.51 -23.28 40.33
C ALA A 723 135.60 -21.76 40.58
N GLY A 724 134.52 -21.01 40.34
CA GLY A 724 134.45 -19.58 40.62
C GLY A 724 134.75 -19.24 42.08
N ALA A 725 134.18 -20.01 43.01
CA ALA A 725 134.41 -19.83 44.46
C ALA A 725 135.89 -19.94 44.89
N GLN A 726 136.71 -20.69 44.15
CA GLN A 726 138.15 -20.79 44.43
C GLN A 726 138.93 -19.53 44.03
N ALA A 727 138.48 -18.81 42.98
CA ALA A 727 139.11 -17.58 42.56
C ALA A 727 138.96 -16.47 43.62
N ASP A 728 137.76 -16.31 44.19
CA ASP A 728 137.50 -15.33 45.24
C ASP A 728 138.30 -15.60 46.53
N GLN A 729 138.61 -16.86 46.83
CA GLN A 729 139.50 -17.22 47.94
C GLN A 729 140.91 -16.63 47.75
N THR A 730 141.51 -16.76 46.57
CA THR A 730 142.83 -16.16 46.27
C THR A 730 142.81 -14.63 46.30
N ARG A 731 141.67 -14.03 45.97
CA ARG A 731 141.46 -12.58 45.99
C ARG A 731 141.48 -12.01 47.41
N ALA A 732 140.91 -12.73 48.37
CA ALA A 732 140.93 -12.36 49.78
C ALA A 732 142.35 -12.38 50.39
N GLU A 733 143.25 -13.24 49.89
CA GLU A 733 144.65 -13.30 50.33
C GLU A 733 145.43 -12.07 49.86
N ALA A 734 145.23 -11.64 48.61
CA ALA A 734 145.88 -10.45 48.04
C ALA A 734 145.53 -9.15 48.81
N GLU A 735 144.32 -9.03 49.38
CA GLU A 735 143.92 -7.87 50.17
C GLU A 735 144.57 -7.79 51.55
N GLN A 736 145.03 -8.92 52.14
CA GLN A 736 145.45 -8.91 53.54
C GLN A 736 146.70 -8.08 53.81
N GLN A 737 147.79 -8.31 53.05
CA GLN A 737 149.10 -7.70 53.35
C GLN A 737 149.51 -6.53 52.42
N LEU A 738 148.58 -6.05 51.58
CA LEU A 738 148.55 -4.61 51.23
C LEU A 738 148.47 -3.69 52.48
N ARG A 739 148.10 -4.24 53.64
CA ARG A 739 148.18 -3.56 54.94
C ARG A 739 149.61 -3.47 55.49
N ALA A 740 150.45 -4.49 55.29
CA ALA A 740 151.84 -4.48 55.76
C ALA A 740 152.68 -3.37 55.10
N LEU A 741 152.42 -3.09 53.82
CA LEU A 741 153.01 -1.97 53.06
C LEU A 741 152.78 -0.56 53.66
N ARG A 742 151.91 -0.42 54.68
CA ARG A 742 151.56 0.89 55.27
C ARG A 742 152.24 1.16 56.60
N GLU A 743 152.61 0.15 57.37
CA GLU A 743 153.12 0.34 58.74
C GLU A 743 154.60 0.77 58.76
N GLU A 744 155.41 0.37 57.76
CA GLU A 744 156.81 0.84 57.62
C GLU A 744 156.95 2.21 56.94
N LEU A 745 155.94 2.67 56.20
CA LEU A 745 155.86 4.09 55.81
C LEU A 745 155.83 5.00 57.07
N GLU A 746 155.25 4.46 58.13
CA GLU A 746 155.19 5.02 59.47
C GLU A 746 156.37 4.60 60.39
N THR A 747 157.44 3.95 59.90
CA THR A 747 158.73 3.89 60.62
C THR A 747 159.67 5.07 60.33
N ARG A 748 159.07 6.13 59.76
CA ARG A 748 159.13 7.51 60.29
C ARG A 748 160.44 8.29 60.03
N GLN A 749 160.39 9.42 59.32
CA GLN A 749 159.88 10.73 59.81
C GLN A 749 160.48 11.18 61.16
N ARG A 750 160.50 10.34 62.21
CA ARG A 750 161.13 10.66 63.51
C ARG A 750 162.63 10.93 63.38
N ALA A 751 163.31 10.26 62.45
CA ALA A 751 164.72 10.55 62.14
C ALA A 751 164.94 11.84 61.34
N LEU A 752 163.87 12.42 60.77
CA LEU A 752 163.86 13.74 60.12
C LEU A 752 163.72 14.85 61.17
N ASP A 753 163.00 14.56 62.26
CA ASP A 753 162.75 15.47 63.38
C ASP A 753 163.88 15.48 64.43
N GLU A 754 164.79 14.49 64.44
CA GLU A 754 166.00 14.51 65.29
C GLU A 754 167.08 15.47 64.76
N GLN A 755 166.70 16.75 64.88
CA GLN A 755 167.53 17.84 65.37
C GLN A 755 168.59 18.34 64.37
N LEU A 756 168.31 19.32 63.50
CA LEU A 756 167.35 20.44 63.59
C LEU A 756 167.42 21.28 64.89
N GLU A 757 167.99 20.76 65.99
CA GLU A 757 168.13 21.41 67.30
C GLU A 757 169.60 21.39 67.82
N THR A 758 170.55 20.82 67.07
CA THR A 758 172.01 20.92 67.32
C THR A 758 172.87 21.63 66.24
N SER A 759 172.39 22.18 65.11
CA SER A 759 171.58 23.41 64.94
C SER A 759 172.13 24.68 65.62
N ARG A 760 171.35 25.76 65.48
CA ARG A 760 171.19 26.98 66.31
C ARG A 760 172.23 27.31 67.40
N ALA A 761 172.64 26.35 68.24
CA ALA A 761 173.61 26.54 69.33
C ALA A 761 174.91 27.27 68.91
N GLU A 762 175.54 26.92 67.77
CA GLU A 762 176.76 27.61 67.32
C GLU A 762 176.48 28.79 66.38
N LEU A 763 175.26 28.92 65.85
CA LEU A 763 174.78 30.19 65.26
C LEU A 763 174.63 31.29 66.33
N ASP A 764 174.47 30.92 67.60
CA ASP A 764 174.38 31.88 68.70
C ASP A 764 175.76 32.43 69.13
N ALA A 765 176.88 31.76 68.77
CA ALA A 765 178.22 32.36 68.87
C ALA A 765 178.51 33.39 67.75
N LEU A 766 177.80 33.30 66.62
CA LEU A 766 177.80 34.28 65.53
C LEU A 766 177.16 35.63 65.94
N ARG A 767 176.57 35.70 67.15
CA ARG A 767 175.73 36.82 67.59
C ARG A 767 176.47 37.91 68.36
N ASP A 768 177.43 37.55 69.20
CA ASP A 768 177.84 38.44 70.29
C ASP A 768 178.93 39.46 69.90
N GLU A 769 180.08 39.03 69.37
CA GLU A 769 181.22 39.97 69.12
C GLU A 769 181.05 40.89 67.89
N LEU A 770 179.99 40.71 67.08
CA LEU A 770 179.58 41.70 66.07
C LEU A 770 178.56 42.72 66.63
N GLN A 771 177.73 42.35 67.62
CA GLN A 771 176.57 43.18 67.99
C GLN A 771 176.90 44.45 68.79
N ALA A 772 178.14 44.64 69.22
CA ALA A 772 178.59 45.87 69.87
C ALA A 772 178.56 47.14 68.97
N GLU A 773 178.18 47.02 67.69
CA GLU A 773 178.11 48.13 66.71
C GLU A 773 176.73 48.85 66.51
N ARG A 774 175.54 48.45 67.06
CA ARG A 774 174.20 48.72 66.38
C ARG A 774 172.82 48.79 67.15
N ALA A 775 171.69 49.34 66.56
CA ALA A 775 170.17 49.05 66.77
C ALA A 775 169.02 49.83 65.88
N ALA A 776 167.81 49.27 65.38
CA ALA A 776 166.82 49.72 64.23
C ALA A 776 165.16 49.56 64.17
N PHE A 777 164.35 49.41 63.00
CA PHE A 777 162.85 49.83 62.67
C PHE A 777 161.72 48.94 61.82
N LEU A 778 160.50 49.45 61.26
CA LEU A 778 159.18 48.74 60.74
C LEU A 778 158.14 49.33 59.58
N ALA A 779 156.91 48.75 59.16
CA ALA A 779 155.94 49.09 57.94
C ALA A 779 154.34 48.66 57.79
N GLU A 780 153.52 48.86 56.64
CA GLU A 780 151.97 48.71 56.28
C GLU A 780 151.51 48.37 54.73
N ARG A 781 150.30 48.25 53.99
CA ARG A 781 148.71 48.08 53.89
C ARG A 781 148.12 47.88 52.35
N GLU A 782 146.87 47.80 51.67
CA GLU A 782 145.30 47.94 51.67
C GLU A 782 144.43 47.27 50.41
N GLN A 783 143.08 47.47 50.03
CA GLN A 783 142.15 46.67 48.99
C GLN A 783 140.77 47.23 48.22
N THR A 784 140.08 46.55 47.18
CA THR A 784 138.53 46.39 46.72
C THR A 784 137.82 46.63 45.23
N PHE A 785 136.60 45.99 44.83
CA PHE A 785 135.38 46.26 43.82
C PHE A 785 134.98 45.59 42.35
N ALA A 786 133.67 45.61 41.77
CA ALA A 786 133.08 44.97 40.44
C ALA A 786 131.58 45.31 39.79
N SER A 787 131.04 44.83 38.56
CA SER A 787 129.60 45.03 37.88
C SER A 787 129.06 44.27 36.49
N PRO A 788 127.74 44.36 35.92
CA PRO A 788 127.01 43.52 34.79
C PRO A 788 125.96 44.10 33.63
N ALA A 789 125.26 43.32 32.66
CA ALA A 789 124.30 43.75 31.48
C ALA A 789 123.21 42.76 30.69
N LYS A 790 122.40 43.12 29.57
CA LYS A 790 121.31 42.30 28.73
C LYS A 790 120.75 42.73 27.23
N THR A 791 119.51 42.39 26.61
CA THR A 791 119.08 41.51 25.36
C THR A 791 117.66 41.66 24.52
N ALA A 792 117.42 41.25 23.18
CA ALA A 792 116.16 40.67 22.37
C ALA A 792 115.43 41.27 21.01
N ALA A 793 114.72 40.51 20.04
CA ALA A 793 113.88 40.93 18.75
C ALA A 793 112.96 39.88 17.81
N PRO A 794 112.03 40.25 16.79
CA PRO A 794 111.04 39.37 15.92
C PRO A 794 110.42 39.69 14.39
N ALA A 795 109.54 38.84 13.70
CA ALA A 795 108.58 38.90 12.44
C ALA A 795 108.88 38.33 10.95
N THR A 796 108.11 38.60 9.84
CA THR A 796 108.04 37.88 8.48
C THR A 796 109.26 37.92 7.49
N ALA A 797 109.48 36.80 6.76
CA ALA A 797 110.14 36.61 5.43
C ALA A 797 111.70 36.71 5.27
N ALA A 798 112.23 35.96 4.29
CA ALA A 798 113.60 35.91 3.69
C ALA A 798 114.76 35.13 4.39
N ASP A 799 115.46 34.35 3.54
CA ASP A 799 116.88 33.94 3.40
C ASP A 799 117.77 33.20 4.47
N ASP A 800 118.47 32.17 3.96
CA ASP A 800 119.84 31.61 4.20
C ASP A 800 120.40 30.91 5.50
N ALA A 801 120.99 29.71 5.23
CA ALA A 801 122.28 29.12 5.68
C ALA A 801 122.57 28.43 7.07
N GLU A 802 122.89 27.12 6.98
CA GLU A 802 123.97 26.28 7.60
C GLU A 802 124.20 25.97 9.13
N ALA A 803 124.33 24.65 9.40
CA ALA A 803 125.40 23.92 10.16
C ALA A 803 125.39 23.62 11.70
N SER A 804 125.31 22.30 12.01
CA SER A 804 126.29 21.46 12.78
C SER A 804 126.33 21.25 14.33
N LEU A 805 126.14 19.97 14.71
CA LEU A 805 126.99 19.08 15.57
C LEU A 805 126.99 19.07 17.14
N LEU A 806 126.81 17.82 17.68
CA LEU A 806 127.49 17.14 18.84
C LEU A 806 127.35 17.75 20.29
N CYS A 807 127.57 17.08 21.44
CA CYS A 807 128.30 15.85 21.83
C CYS A 807 128.00 15.39 23.30
N GLY A 808 128.38 14.14 23.64
CA GLY A 808 128.89 13.70 24.97
C GLY A 808 127.93 12.99 25.95
N LEU A 809 128.35 12.10 26.87
CA LEU A 809 129.65 11.46 27.24
C LEU A 809 129.31 10.20 28.14
N ALA A 810 130.17 9.31 28.69
CA ALA A 810 131.64 9.20 28.86
C ALA A 810 132.10 7.74 29.19
N ILE A 811 133.42 7.47 29.14
CA ILE A 811 134.30 6.66 30.06
C ILE A 811 133.82 5.22 30.45
N ALA A 812 134.44 4.07 30.08
CA ALA A 812 135.84 3.57 30.05
C ALA A 812 136.40 3.11 31.43
N GLU A 813 137.12 1.98 31.62
CA GLU A 813 137.48 0.83 30.76
C GLU A 813 137.54 -0.50 31.58
N PHE A 814 138.42 -1.53 31.52
CA PHE A 814 139.77 -1.80 30.95
C PHE A 814 140.02 -3.33 30.68
N TRP A 815 141.29 -3.74 30.48
CA TRP A 815 141.80 -4.97 29.82
C TRP A 815 142.41 -6.10 30.70
N ARG A 816 142.17 -7.36 30.28
CA ARG A 816 143.15 -8.49 30.01
C ARG A 816 143.53 -9.58 31.04
N ASN A 817 143.14 -10.83 30.73
CA ASN A 817 143.97 -12.08 30.60
C ASN A 817 143.03 -13.26 30.18
N PHE A 818 143.25 -14.05 29.11
CA PHE A 818 144.20 -15.18 28.91
C PHE A 818 143.89 -16.42 29.80
N VAL A 819 143.78 -17.70 29.35
CA VAL A 819 144.15 -18.45 28.10
C VAL A 819 143.14 -19.59 27.82
N VAL A 820 142.97 -20.08 26.57
CA VAL A 820 142.24 -21.34 26.23
C VAL A 820 142.90 -22.09 25.04
N PRO A 821 143.19 -23.41 25.17
CA PRO A 821 143.32 -24.31 24.00
C PRO A 821 142.86 -25.80 24.19
N GLU A 822 142.38 -26.39 23.07
CA GLU A 822 142.63 -27.76 22.55
C GLU A 822 142.07 -29.10 23.14
N ASP A 823 142.01 -30.09 22.23
CA ASP A 823 141.76 -31.57 22.27
C ASP A 823 140.38 -32.17 22.69
N THR A 824 139.62 -32.87 21.81
CA THR A 824 139.76 -34.21 21.15
C THR A 824 139.78 -35.42 22.15
N PRO A 825 139.37 -36.69 21.80
CA PRO A 825 139.04 -37.36 20.51
C PRO A 825 137.56 -37.85 20.40
N ALA A 826 136.95 -38.27 19.27
CA ALA A 826 137.29 -39.03 18.05
C ALA A 826 137.16 -40.58 18.12
N VAL A 827 136.14 -41.15 17.44
CA VAL A 827 136.03 -42.57 16.98
C VAL A 827 135.24 -42.63 15.63
N ALA A 828 135.50 -43.66 14.82
CA ALA A 828 135.18 -43.87 13.40
C ALA A 828 133.68 -43.98 12.96
N ASN A 829 133.40 -43.49 11.73
CA ASN A 829 133.11 -44.21 10.46
C ASN A 829 132.36 -45.59 10.49
N PRO A 830 131.66 -46.02 9.42
CA PRO A 830 131.75 -45.54 8.02
C PRO A 830 130.45 -45.30 7.21
N ALA A 831 130.63 -44.55 6.10
CA ALA A 831 129.94 -44.62 4.80
C ALA A 831 128.43 -44.95 4.70
N SER A 832 127.65 -43.96 4.26
CA SER A 832 126.30 -44.10 3.69
C SER A 832 126.32 -43.75 2.20
N THR A 833 125.70 -44.58 1.35
CA THR A 833 125.63 -44.39 -0.11
C THR A 833 124.17 -44.26 -0.57
N ASP A 834 123.99 -43.61 -1.73
CA ASP A 834 122.86 -43.77 -2.67
C ASP A 834 121.45 -43.31 -2.23
N ASN A 835 120.59 -42.76 -3.10
CA ASN A 835 120.77 -42.20 -4.45
C ASN A 835 119.56 -41.35 -4.87
N LEU A 836 119.81 -40.27 -5.64
CA LEU A 836 118.93 -39.67 -6.67
C LEU A 836 117.55 -39.10 -6.20
N ASP A 837 116.84 -38.22 -6.92
CA ASP A 837 116.99 -37.67 -8.29
C ASP A 837 117.15 -36.12 -8.32
N ALA A 838 117.38 -35.53 -9.50
CA ALA A 838 117.52 -34.09 -9.76
C ALA A 838 117.03 -33.68 -11.18
N GLU A 839 116.97 -32.35 -11.45
CA GLU A 839 116.69 -31.68 -12.76
C GLU A 839 115.22 -31.87 -13.29
N ASP A 840 114.39 -30.86 -13.60
CA ASP A 840 114.51 -29.61 -14.38
C ASP A 840 113.57 -28.49 -13.83
N SER A 841 113.67 -27.16 -14.07
CA SER A 841 114.41 -26.29 -15.02
C SER A 841 113.63 -25.66 -16.20
N ALA A 842 112.67 -24.78 -15.90
CA ALA A 842 112.18 -23.64 -16.73
C ALA A 842 111.50 -22.62 -15.76
N GLY A 843 111.49 -21.29 -15.92
CA GLY A 843 111.55 -20.41 -17.11
C GLY A 843 110.13 -19.90 -17.40
N ASP A 844 109.75 -18.62 -17.37
CA ASP A 844 110.44 -17.32 -17.23
C ASP A 844 109.61 -16.38 -16.28
N LEU A 845 110.14 -15.37 -15.57
CA LEU A 845 110.49 -13.99 -16.00
C LEU A 845 109.43 -13.29 -16.91
N ALA A 846 109.21 -11.96 -16.89
CA ALA A 846 109.34 -10.88 -15.90
C ALA A 846 108.75 -9.56 -16.53
N GLU A 847 108.56 -8.52 -15.72
CA GLU A 847 108.58 -7.08 -16.10
C GLU A 847 107.63 -6.46 -17.18
N SER A 848 106.86 -5.45 -16.70
CA SER A 848 106.74 -4.07 -17.27
C SER A 848 105.59 -3.63 -18.23
N SER A 849 104.90 -2.57 -17.77
CA SER A 849 104.51 -1.35 -18.54
C SER A 849 103.36 -1.35 -19.57
N ALA A 850 102.96 -0.13 -19.95
CA ALA A 850 101.91 0.31 -20.91
C ALA A 850 100.44 -0.07 -20.58
N VAL A 851 99.37 0.74 -20.71
CA VAL A 851 99.00 2.01 -21.40
C VAL A 851 98.08 1.80 -22.63
N THR A 852 96.94 2.53 -22.63
CA THR A 852 95.92 2.77 -23.70
C THR A 852 95.06 1.62 -24.27
N ASP A 853 93.73 1.83 -24.27
CA ASP A 853 92.82 2.07 -25.43
C ASP A 853 93.34 1.82 -26.88
N PRO A 854 92.45 1.70 -27.93
CA PRO A 854 91.00 1.45 -27.97
C PRO A 854 90.59 0.47 -29.14
N LEU A 855 89.35 0.59 -29.69
CA LEU A 855 88.84 0.07 -31.00
C LEU A 855 88.50 -1.44 -31.11
N ALA A 856 87.90 -1.96 -32.21
CA ALA A 856 86.67 -1.64 -32.98
C ALA A 856 86.55 -2.60 -34.21
N GLU A 857 85.31 -2.83 -34.73
CA GLU A 857 84.97 -3.51 -36.02
C GLU A 857 85.36 -5.01 -36.15
N PHE A 858 84.82 -5.85 -37.06
CA PHE A 858 83.76 -5.73 -38.10
C PHE A 858 82.51 -6.56 -37.69
N ASP A 859 81.79 -7.45 -38.42
CA ASP A 859 81.80 -7.98 -39.82
C ASP A 859 80.39 -8.59 -40.18
N ALA A 860 80.21 -9.14 -41.38
CA ALA A 860 78.96 -9.75 -41.91
C ALA A 860 79.11 -11.27 -42.25
N PRO A 861 78.06 -12.01 -42.71
CA PRO A 861 77.55 -11.90 -44.09
C PRO A 861 76.02 -12.17 -44.31
N ALA A 862 75.65 -12.26 -45.61
CA ALA A 862 74.33 -12.35 -46.27
C ALA A 862 73.42 -13.60 -45.93
N ALA A 863 72.21 -13.83 -46.50
CA ALA A 863 71.62 -13.38 -47.78
C ALA A 863 70.07 -13.54 -47.96
N GLU A 864 69.58 -13.04 -49.10
CA GLU A 864 68.42 -13.47 -49.94
C GLU A 864 66.92 -13.14 -49.65
N SER A 865 66.29 -12.46 -50.64
CA SER A 865 64.84 -12.40 -51.01
C SER A 865 63.83 -11.68 -50.06
N GLY A 866 62.71 -11.12 -50.53
CA GLY A 866 62.26 -10.85 -51.91
C GLY A 866 60.75 -10.52 -52.07
N ASP A 867 60.40 -9.72 -53.09
CA ASP A 867 59.06 -9.46 -53.68
C ASP A 867 57.96 -8.65 -52.93
N ALA A 868 57.10 -8.02 -53.77
CA ALA A 868 55.81 -7.33 -53.53
C ALA A 868 55.79 -6.12 -52.56
N ALA A 869 55.30 -4.91 -52.88
CA ALA A 869 54.34 -4.42 -53.88
C ALA A 869 52.87 -4.83 -53.63
N ARG A 870 52.24 -4.23 -52.60
CA ARG A 870 50.77 -4.08 -52.38
C ARG A 870 50.49 -3.28 -51.10
N GLU A 871 50.19 -1.98 -51.21
CA GLU A 871 49.60 -1.19 -50.10
C GLU A 871 48.40 -0.32 -50.53
N ASP A 872 48.23 0.00 -51.82
CA ASP A 872 47.09 0.79 -52.32
C ASP A 872 45.74 0.02 -52.40
N GLU A 873 45.74 -1.30 -52.22
CA GLU A 873 44.57 -2.18 -52.46
C GLU A 873 43.67 -2.37 -51.21
N ALA A 874 44.00 -1.73 -50.08
CA ALA A 874 43.35 -1.93 -48.78
C ALA A 874 42.27 -0.89 -48.42
N LEU A 875 42.17 0.23 -49.12
CA LEU A 875 41.21 1.31 -48.81
C LEU A 875 39.90 1.25 -49.61
N GLU A 876 39.82 0.41 -50.65
CA GLU A 876 38.64 0.35 -51.54
C GLU A 876 37.55 -0.62 -51.03
N GLN A 877 37.83 -1.48 -50.05
CA GLN A 877 36.88 -2.49 -49.56
C GLN A 877 35.89 -1.99 -48.49
N ASP A 878 36.20 -0.92 -47.77
CA ASP A 878 35.32 -0.39 -46.70
C ASP A 878 34.18 0.47 -47.28
N ASP A 879 34.44 1.27 -48.31
CA ASP A 879 33.42 2.12 -48.94
C ASP A 879 32.31 1.28 -49.62
N ASP A 880 32.65 0.13 -50.20
CA ASP A 880 31.67 -0.77 -50.83
C ASP A 880 30.82 -1.51 -49.77
N GLN A 881 31.36 -1.80 -48.58
CA GLN A 881 30.59 -2.29 -47.43
C GLN A 881 29.63 -1.21 -46.88
N ILE A 882 30.08 0.04 -46.81
CA ILE A 882 29.23 1.19 -46.44
C ILE A 882 28.12 1.41 -47.48
N ALA A 883 28.42 1.23 -48.76
CA ALA A 883 27.44 1.27 -49.84
C ALA A 883 26.42 0.11 -49.75
N ALA A 884 26.86 -1.10 -49.43
CA ALA A 884 25.99 -2.27 -49.23
C ALA A 884 25.03 -2.07 -48.06
N LEU A 885 25.52 -1.61 -46.89
CA LEU A 885 24.69 -1.32 -45.72
C LEU A 885 23.65 -0.21 -45.99
N ARG A 886 24.02 0.83 -46.75
CA ARG A 886 23.08 1.88 -47.17
C ARG A 886 22.00 1.37 -48.14
N ARG A 887 22.33 0.42 -49.03
CA ARG A 887 21.34 -0.26 -49.90
C ARG A 887 20.40 -1.15 -49.09
N ALA A 888 20.90 -1.91 -48.11
CA ALA A 888 20.09 -2.72 -47.22
C ALA A 888 19.10 -1.88 -46.38
N ALA A 889 19.56 -0.76 -45.82
CA ALA A 889 18.72 0.17 -45.06
C ALA A 889 17.63 0.85 -45.93
N ALA A 890 17.87 1.04 -47.23
CA ALA A 890 16.87 1.53 -48.17
C ALA A 890 15.81 0.45 -48.51
N ALA A 891 16.24 -0.79 -48.77
CA ALA A 891 15.35 -1.91 -49.05
C ALA A 891 14.38 -2.19 -47.87
N ALA A 892 14.90 -2.25 -46.64
CA ALA A 892 14.09 -2.47 -45.44
C ALA A 892 13.03 -1.37 -45.20
N ARG A 893 13.25 -0.13 -45.68
CA ARG A 893 12.24 0.94 -45.60
C ARG A 893 11.15 0.79 -46.66
N ALA A 894 11.52 0.40 -47.89
CA ALA A 894 10.54 0.16 -48.95
C ALA A 894 9.58 -1.00 -48.64
N GLU A 895 10.09 -2.07 -48.00
CA GLU A 895 9.29 -3.23 -47.60
C GLU A 895 8.28 -2.92 -46.48
N ILE A 896 8.60 -1.95 -45.60
CA ILE A 896 7.68 -1.47 -44.55
C ILE A 896 6.60 -0.53 -45.11
N GLU A 897 6.87 0.28 -46.15
CA GLU A 897 5.83 1.09 -46.80
C GLU A 897 4.91 0.26 -47.71
N ALA A 898 5.40 -0.83 -48.30
CA ALA A 898 4.63 -1.70 -49.18
C ALA A 898 3.48 -2.46 -48.47
N THR A 899 3.59 -2.70 -47.16
CA THR A 899 2.60 -3.49 -46.39
C THR A 899 1.44 -2.67 -45.81
N ARG A 900 1.40 -1.35 -46.03
CA ARG A 900 0.41 -0.45 -45.40
C ARG A 900 -0.85 -0.16 -46.24
N ASN A 901 -0.88 -0.58 -47.51
CA ASN A 901 -1.97 -0.30 -48.44
C ASN A 901 -2.56 -1.60 -49.03
N GLY A 902 -3.53 -2.22 -48.34
CA GLY A 902 -4.15 -3.48 -48.79
C GLY A 902 -5.46 -3.85 -48.06
N GLU A 903 -6.59 -3.48 -48.69
CA GLU A 903 -7.89 -4.18 -48.76
C GLU A 903 -8.58 -4.76 -47.49
N ASP A 904 -9.67 -4.09 -47.10
CA ASP A 904 -11.06 -4.58 -47.12
C ASP A 904 -11.61 -5.74 -46.23
N VAL A 905 -12.64 -5.36 -45.45
CA VAL A 905 -14.01 -5.96 -45.42
C VAL A 905 -14.28 -7.28 -44.64
N LEU A 906 -14.92 -7.09 -43.47
CA LEU A 906 -15.91 -7.98 -42.78
C LEU A 906 -15.40 -9.30 -42.12
N PRO A 907 -16.21 -9.95 -41.24
CA PRO A 907 -17.05 -9.39 -40.17
C PRO A 907 -16.96 -10.14 -38.83
N THR A 908 -17.02 -9.44 -37.69
CA THR A 908 -17.25 -10.08 -36.36
C THR A 908 -18.19 -9.27 -35.47
N THR A 909 -19.04 -10.00 -34.73
CA THR A 909 -20.02 -9.46 -33.76
C THR A 909 -19.35 -9.05 -32.44
N PRO A 910 -19.87 -8.01 -31.74
CA PRO A 910 -19.31 -7.57 -30.47
C PRO A 910 -19.62 -8.57 -29.34
N LEU A 911 -18.58 -9.11 -28.71
CA LEU A 911 -18.69 -9.98 -27.54
C LEU A 911 -18.41 -9.15 -26.28
N ASN A 912 -19.44 -8.93 -25.47
CA ASN A 912 -19.42 -8.07 -24.30
C ASN A 912 -18.61 -8.70 -23.14
N LEU A 913 -17.47 -8.10 -22.77
CA LEU A 913 -16.71 -8.43 -21.57
C LEU A 913 -16.33 -7.14 -20.83
N GLN A 914 -16.56 -7.13 -19.51
CA GLN A 914 -16.25 -6.01 -18.63
C GLN A 914 -14.77 -6.03 -18.20
N PRO A 915 -14.10 -4.88 -18.06
CA PRO A 915 -12.73 -4.84 -17.55
C PRO A 915 -12.69 -5.05 -16.02
N THR A 916 -12.07 -6.15 -15.59
CA THR A 916 -11.62 -6.33 -14.20
C THR A 916 -10.26 -5.65 -13.99
N PRO A 917 -10.08 -4.81 -12.95
CA PRO A 917 -8.77 -4.22 -12.66
C PRO A 917 -7.85 -5.20 -11.89
N THR A 918 -6.71 -5.50 -12.49
CA THR A 918 -5.54 -6.15 -11.85
C THR A 918 -4.37 -5.22 -12.13
N ILE A 919 -3.96 -4.39 -11.17
CA ILE A 919 -2.82 -4.63 -10.25
C ILE A 919 -1.54 -4.93 -11.02
N ASP A 920 -0.66 -3.92 -11.05
CA ASP A 920 0.78 -4.10 -11.30
C ASP A 920 1.57 -3.15 -10.37
N ASN A 921 2.76 -3.59 -9.95
CA ASN A 921 3.68 -2.90 -9.03
C ASN A 921 5.02 -2.64 -9.75
N ALA A 922 5.93 -1.75 -9.33
CA ALA A 922 5.88 -0.51 -8.55
C ALA A 922 7.34 0.03 -8.46
N ALA A 923 7.60 1.31 -8.74
CA ALA A 923 8.83 2.05 -8.38
C ALA A 923 8.78 3.52 -8.89
N PRO A 924 9.56 4.46 -8.30
CA PRO A 924 10.07 4.55 -6.93
C PRO A 924 9.41 5.72 -6.15
N ALA A 925 9.58 5.77 -4.83
CA ALA A 925 8.81 6.65 -3.94
C ALA A 925 9.45 8.02 -3.65
N ALA A 926 8.97 9.07 -4.32
CA ALA A 926 9.07 10.44 -3.80
C ALA A 926 8.21 10.61 -2.53
N GLU A 927 8.58 11.54 -1.64
CA GLU A 927 8.00 11.65 -0.30
C GLU A 927 6.62 12.33 -0.25
N GLU A 928 5.56 11.59 -0.57
CA GLU A 928 4.23 11.95 -0.09
C GLU A 928 4.10 11.68 1.41
N THR A 929 4.25 12.74 2.22
CA THR A 929 3.76 12.71 3.61
C THR A 929 2.26 12.46 3.59
N ALA A 930 1.83 11.28 4.06
CA ALA A 930 0.44 10.85 3.97
C ALA A 930 -0.55 11.92 4.48
N PRO A 931 -1.65 12.19 3.74
CA PRO A 931 -2.57 13.28 4.07
C PRO A 931 -3.20 13.02 5.44
N ALA A 932 -2.81 13.84 6.43
CA ALA A 932 -3.35 13.77 7.76
C ALA A 932 -4.87 13.85 7.72
N ALA A 933 -5.56 12.88 8.34
CA ALA A 933 -7.02 12.85 8.42
C ALA A 933 -7.53 14.25 8.83
N PRO A 934 -8.54 14.79 8.12
CA PRO A 934 -8.81 16.23 8.10
C PRO A 934 -8.94 16.78 9.51
N ARG A 935 -7.94 17.57 9.92
CA ARG A 935 -7.87 18.13 11.27
C ARG A 935 -9.17 18.85 11.55
N ARG A 936 -9.84 18.47 12.64
CA ARG A 936 -10.98 19.23 13.14
C ARG A 936 -10.52 20.68 13.32
N PRO A 937 -11.28 21.70 12.89
CA PRO A 937 -11.01 23.06 13.31
C PRO A 937 -11.20 23.14 14.82
N GLU A 938 -10.10 23.21 15.57
CA GLU A 938 -10.07 23.30 17.04
C GLU A 938 -10.41 24.72 17.53
N ASP A 939 -11.54 25.25 17.03
CA ASP A 939 -12.23 26.45 17.50
C ASP A 939 -13.53 26.07 18.24
N GLU A 940 -13.55 24.93 18.91
CA GLU A 940 -14.63 24.56 19.84
C GLU A 940 -14.50 25.36 21.15
N ASN A 941 -14.86 26.65 21.13
CA ASN A 941 -15.05 27.46 22.32
C ASN A 941 -16.38 27.04 23.01
N PRO A 942 -16.34 26.29 24.13
CA PRO A 942 -17.54 25.63 24.68
C PRO A 942 -18.57 26.62 25.22
N ALA A 943 -18.15 27.82 25.61
CA ALA A 943 -19.04 28.87 26.15
C ALA A 943 -20.15 29.29 25.16
N LEU A 944 -19.90 29.18 23.84
CA LEU A 944 -20.92 29.45 22.83
C LEU A 944 -22.05 28.41 22.83
N ILE A 945 -21.76 27.14 23.15
CA ILE A 945 -22.77 26.07 23.23
C ILE A 945 -23.62 26.25 24.50
N GLU A 946 -23.02 26.68 25.60
CA GLU A 946 -23.75 26.96 26.85
C GLU A 946 -24.65 28.19 26.76
N SER A 947 -24.34 29.16 25.89
CA SER A 947 -25.20 30.33 25.64
C SER A 947 -26.52 30.02 24.90
N LEU A 948 -26.63 28.84 24.28
CA LEU A 948 -27.81 28.44 23.48
C LEU A 948 -28.89 27.78 24.34
N ASP A 949 -30.15 28.06 24.02
CA ASP A 949 -31.33 27.43 24.59
C ASP A 949 -31.46 25.95 24.15
N GLN A 950 -32.09 25.10 24.97
CA GLN A 950 -32.02 23.65 24.81
C GLN A 950 -32.59 23.14 23.48
N ASP A 951 -33.66 23.77 22.99
CA ASP A 951 -34.25 23.49 21.66
C ASP A 951 -33.29 23.82 20.51
N ALA A 952 -32.49 24.88 20.65
CA ALA A 952 -31.43 25.22 19.70
C ALA A 952 -30.25 24.24 19.75
N ARG A 953 -29.89 23.72 20.95
CA ARG A 953 -28.84 22.70 21.09
C ARG A 953 -29.20 21.39 20.39
N GLU A 954 -30.47 20.96 20.43
CA GLU A 954 -30.90 19.73 19.75
C GLU A 954 -30.95 19.91 18.23
N ARG A 955 -31.43 21.07 17.73
CA ARG A 955 -31.32 21.44 16.30
C ARG A 955 -29.88 21.44 15.81
N LEU A 956 -28.95 21.98 16.59
CA LEU A 956 -27.53 22.00 16.25
C LEU A 956 -26.93 20.57 16.18
N LYS A 957 -27.33 19.66 17.09
CA LYS A 957 -26.96 18.24 17.03
C LYS A 957 -27.53 17.53 15.79
N ALA A 958 -28.76 17.83 15.39
CA ALA A 958 -29.37 17.29 14.17
C ALA A 958 -28.64 17.81 12.92
N LEU A 959 -28.41 19.13 12.84
CA LEU A 959 -27.65 19.77 11.75
C LEU A 959 -26.22 19.20 11.63
N ARG A 960 -25.51 19.00 12.75
CA ARG A 960 -24.14 18.43 12.76
C ARG A 960 -24.10 16.95 12.34
N ARG A 961 -25.23 16.22 12.39
CA ARG A 961 -25.37 14.87 11.80
C ARG A 961 -25.63 14.89 10.29
N ILE A 962 -26.36 15.89 9.79
CA ILE A 962 -26.74 16.00 8.38
C ILE A 962 -25.64 16.66 7.54
N ASN A 963 -24.95 17.66 8.09
CA ASN A 963 -23.89 18.44 7.43
C ASN A 963 -22.59 18.42 8.27
N PRO A 964 -21.83 17.31 8.28
CA PRO A 964 -20.63 17.18 9.10
C PRO A 964 -19.45 18.08 8.67
N HIS A 965 -19.52 18.67 7.47
CA HIS A 965 -18.45 19.49 6.88
C HIS A 965 -18.56 21.01 7.16
N ARG A 966 -19.61 21.48 7.84
CA ARG A 966 -19.79 22.91 8.18
C ARG A 966 -19.28 23.24 9.58
N THR A 967 -18.76 24.45 9.75
CA THR A 967 -18.24 24.91 11.04
C THR A 967 -19.35 25.12 12.07
N LEU A 968 -19.01 25.04 13.36
CA LEU A 968 -19.97 25.26 14.44
C LEU A 968 -20.61 26.66 14.36
N SER A 969 -19.81 27.67 13.99
CA SER A 969 -20.25 29.06 13.81
C SER A 969 -21.29 29.22 12.70
N GLU A 970 -21.11 28.60 11.54
CA GLU A 970 -22.09 28.61 10.45
C GLU A 970 -23.40 27.91 10.82
N LEU A 971 -23.31 26.78 11.54
CA LEU A 971 -24.49 26.05 12.02
C LEU A 971 -25.25 26.87 13.08
N ILE A 972 -24.54 27.62 13.93
CA ILE A 972 -25.15 28.56 14.90
C ILE A 972 -25.75 29.77 14.18
N GLU A 973 -25.13 30.30 13.12
CA GLU A 973 -25.72 31.34 12.26
C GLU A 973 -27.04 30.84 11.63
N LEU A 974 -27.06 29.64 11.06
CA LEU A 974 -28.28 29.04 10.48
C LEU A 974 -29.41 28.91 11.50
N VAL A 975 -29.13 28.46 12.73
CA VAL A 975 -30.13 28.39 13.81
C VAL A 975 -30.55 29.79 14.31
N LYS A 976 -29.67 30.80 14.25
CA LYS A 976 -30.00 32.21 14.52
C LYS A 976 -30.86 32.84 13.41
N GLN A 977 -30.63 32.48 12.15
CA GLN A 977 -31.47 32.89 11.03
C GLN A 977 -32.86 32.22 11.09
N GLU A 978 -32.94 30.92 11.38
CA GLU A 978 -34.22 30.20 11.58
C GLU A 978 -35.01 30.79 12.76
N SER A 979 -34.34 31.09 13.87
CA SER A 979 -35.01 31.68 15.05
C SER A 979 -35.45 33.13 14.85
N ARG A 980 -34.77 33.91 14.01
CA ARG A 980 -35.28 35.22 13.52
C ARG A 980 -36.49 35.07 12.60
N ALA A 981 -36.63 33.95 11.87
CA ALA A 981 -37.77 33.67 11.01
C ALA A 981 -39.02 33.12 11.75
N LYS A 982 -39.01 33.02 13.09
CA LYS A 982 -40.12 32.48 13.92
C LYS A 982 -41.47 33.23 13.82
N GLY A 983 -41.55 34.33 13.08
CA GLY A 983 -42.79 35.11 12.89
C GLY A 983 -43.83 34.50 11.94
N ASP A 984 -43.44 33.58 11.04
CA ASP A 984 -44.35 32.96 10.06
C ASP A 984 -44.51 31.46 10.31
N SER A 985 -45.69 31.06 10.80
CA SER A 985 -46.02 29.67 11.13
C SER A 985 -46.19 28.76 9.90
N SER A 986 -46.34 29.31 8.70
CA SER A 986 -46.59 28.56 7.46
C SER A 986 -45.42 27.67 7.04
N ARG A 987 -44.18 28.12 7.27
CA ARG A 987 -42.97 27.49 6.68
C ARG A 987 -42.43 26.25 7.41
N LYS A 988 -42.97 25.88 8.59
CA LYS A 988 -42.46 24.77 9.41
C LYS A 988 -42.46 23.38 8.74
N LYS A 989 -43.17 23.19 7.62
CA LYS A 989 -43.23 21.90 6.89
C LYS A 989 -42.35 21.80 5.64
N SER A 990 -41.72 22.88 5.17
CA SER A 990 -40.99 22.87 3.89
C SER A 990 -39.48 22.61 4.00
N TRP A 991 -38.90 22.67 5.20
CA TRP A 991 -37.44 22.56 5.37
C TRP A 991 -36.94 21.11 5.49
N TRP A 992 -37.69 20.21 6.14
CA TRP A 992 -37.40 18.76 6.24
C TRP A 992 -37.56 17.98 4.92
N LYS A 993 -37.47 18.66 3.76
CA LYS A 993 -37.71 18.08 2.42
C LYS A 993 -36.73 18.60 1.36
N ARG A 994 -35.60 19.15 1.81
CA ARG A 994 -34.39 19.53 1.06
C ARG A 994 -33.18 19.21 1.93
#